data_AF-A2FN39-F1
#
_entry.id   AF-A2FN39-F1
#
_cell.length_a   1.000
_cell.length_b   1.000
_cell.length_c   1.000
_cell.angle_alpha   90.00
_cell.angle_beta   90.00
_cell.angle_gamma   90.00
#
_symmetry.space_group_name_H-M   'P 1'
#
loop_
_entity.id
_entity.type
_entity.pdbx_description
1 polymer ?
#
loop_
_entity_poly.entity_id
_entity_poly.type
_entity_poly.pdbx_seq_one_letter_code
_entity_poly.pdbx_strand_id
1 'polypeptide(L)'
;MTQKQRYKLSSQLKFNYDDISECTKNVSEALNMIIKHRTKEINFMILAKSFYSILSCGDVIDYMNKVNDMIRETVTNIYLEAKKPESETVVSYLEFLSSIYDSYSYFMRHTTAIFSPFETQLNQYNCKIQFFQDNLGTLIDTLKKEKIMNNFAKCYVDHIFNIVKTTTVNDIENDERLNIIYKLKSMLKLIASSQIEIIKFEIRENLPKFLLEWIETQGLPTNLDENTESLDEELAENQDDLDDQLMATVKAYPDACYNILKILDIAISRSIDPETGNETINFATEFFLDLGRMYTHEILRSVSMFCLARDKDTIEELCGIFNKKCQLKPKIAEIVGKMIVNEPQEFSNMCEVVNFYDLLLNTIFVGDNSLIEAISMYVNVDTKELINKLNMEFHQILFQGGSIADYSGILKYMYSKDDFVFDYAGLCVQRFLINGTKQLPAEMAAKSVIANSSLVFSQTISLITQIIDGKMKSDEMGFPNVLILSTTHWPFKSAYSKPKFLRAITDPIEIRYKQMFPQNTITFPTNYWYITVRYEGKKCLLSGTGPQIEILLAFNSNQFITSSMFNPEIPAALSFTAIDSLTDQSCELLRKAGEMYFLKTDFTPASNIIHLPIPKEYEDEESKKLFVDRDRIINAAICRIMKHEKTMFEKDLWNRVYIELSQKFPLTRSDFSKNLALAISQGYVERKTEVTLVYIE
;
A
#
# COMPACT_ATOMS: atom_id res chain seq x y z
N MET A 1 -28.42 43.75 20.45
CA MET A 1 -29.69 42.99 20.61
C MET A 1 -29.62 42.15 21.88
N THR A 2 -30.66 42.20 22.72
CA THR A 2 -30.77 41.32 23.91
C THR A 2 -31.09 39.88 23.48
N GLN A 3 -30.68 38.89 24.28
CA GLN A 3 -30.85 37.46 23.97
C GLN A 3 -32.31 37.07 23.71
N LYS A 4 -33.25 37.73 24.42
CA LYS A 4 -34.71 37.57 24.25
C LYS A 4 -35.21 38.11 22.90
N GLN A 5 -34.58 39.16 22.36
CA GLN A 5 -34.86 39.65 21.01
C GLN A 5 -34.31 38.70 19.94
N ARG A 6 -33.16 38.04 20.19
CA ARG A 6 -32.56 37.05 19.25
C ARG A 6 -33.44 35.81 19.13
N TYR A 7 -33.96 35.30 20.24
CA TYR A 7 -34.89 34.17 20.26
C TYR A 7 -36.23 34.48 19.58
N LYS A 8 -36.76 35.70 19.79
CA LYS A 8 -38.00 36.14 19.12
C LYS A 8 -37.82 36.20 17.60
N LEU A 9 -36.68 36.73 17.13
CA LEU A 9 -36.34 36.81 15.71
C LEU A 9 -36.20 35.41 15.07
N SER A 10 -35.51 34.48 15.75
CA SER A 10 -35.38 33.09 15.32
C SER A 10 -36.73 32.36 15.25
N SER A 11 -37.65 32.63 16.17
CA SER A 11 -38.96 31.99 16.21
C SER A 11 -39.96 32.52 15.16
N GLN A 12 -39.74 33.72 14.63
CA GLN A 12 -40.59 34.33 13.58
C GLN A 12 -40.19 33.91 12.16
N LEU A 13 -39.00 33.35 11.98
CA LEU A 13 -38.50 32.82 10.72
C LEU A 13 -38.77 31.31 10.63
N LYS A 14 -40.03 30.93 10.37
CA LYS A 14 -40.35 29.57 9.90
C LYS A 14 -40.21 29.55 8.38
N PHE A 15 -39.17 28.88 7.89
CA PHE A 15 -38.94 28.70 6.46
C PHE A 15 -39.74 27.51 5.94
N ASN A 16 -40.55 27.75 4.92
CA ASN A 16 -41.05 26.69 4.05
C ASN A 16 -40.07 26.55 2.88
N TYR A 17 -39.35 25.43 2.82
CA TYR A 17 -38.19 25.28 1.92
C TYR A 17 -38.55 24.83 0.50
N ASP A 18 -39.84 24.61 0.22
CA ASP A 18 -40.32 24.13 -1.08
C ASP A 18 -40.72 25.26 -2.05
N ASP A 19 -40.70 26.54 -1.63
CA ASP A 19 -41.02 27.69 -2.49
C ASP A 19 -39.82 28.64 -2.65
N ILE A 20 -39.23 28.63 -3.85
CA ILE A 20 -38.05 29.42 -4.24
C ILE A 20 -38.31 30.93 -4.11
N SER A 21 -39.54 31.39 -4.39
CA SER A 21 -39.89 32.81 -4.32
C SER A 21 -39.86 33.33 -2.88
N GLU A 22 -40.41 32.53 -1.96
CA GLU A 22 -40.45 32.85 -0.53
C GLU A 22 -39.05 32.76 0.09
N CYS A 23 -38.24 31.77 -0.30
CA CYS A 23 -36.86 31.63 0.14
C CYS A 23 -35.99 32.82 -0.31
N THR A 24 -36.15 33.26 -1.56
CA THR A 24 -35.42 34.42 -2.12
C THR A 24 -35.81 35.72 -1.41
N LYS A 25 -37.11 35.90 -1.11
CA LYS A 25 -37.61 37.06 -0.36
C LYS A 25 -37.04 37.11 1.07
N ASN A 26 -37.05 35.98 1.77
CA ASN A 26 -36.56 35.90 3.15
C ASN A 26 -35.05 36.12 3.26
N VAL A 27 -34.27 35.66 2.28
CA VAL A 27 -32.83 35.92 2.20
C VAL A 27 -32.55 37.39 1.90
N SER A 28 -33.32 38.02 1.01
CA SER A 28 -33.21 39.45 0.71
C SER A 28 -33.56 40.32 1.91
N GLU A 29 -34.61 39.97 2.68
CA GLU A 29 -34.97 40.66 3.93
C GLU A 29 -33.88 40.49 5.01
N ALA A 30 -33.31 39.29 5.15
CA ALA A 30 -32.21 39.05 6.07
C ALA A 30 -30.97 39.88 5.69
N LEU A 31 -30.60 39.92 4.41
CA LEU A 31 -29.47 40.71 3.91
C LEU A 31 -29.68 42.22 4.10
N ASN A 32 -30.88 42.73 3.84
CA ASN A 32 -31.21 44.13 4.10
C ASN A 32 -31.15 44.49 5.59
N MET A 33 -31.52 43.56 6.48
CA MET A 33 -31.35 43.74 7.92
C MET A 33 -29.88 43.73 8.36
N ILE A 34 -29.03 42.93 7.72
CA ILE A 34 -27.57 42.88 7.96
C ILE A 34 -26.91 44.20 7.57
N ILE A 35 -27.24 44.71 6.38
CA ILE A 35 -26.77 46.00 5.88
C ILE A 35 -27.21 47.13 6.81
N LYS A 36 -28.45 47.07 7.32
CA LYS A 36 -29.02 48.10 8.20
C LYS A 36 -28.47 48.06 9.64
N HIS A 37 -28.04 46.90 10.16
CA HIS A 37 -27.71 46.73 11.58
C HIS A 37 -26.25 46.38 11.91
N ARG A 38 -25.35 46.22 10.92
CA ARG A 38 -23.88 46.07 11.10
C ARG A 38 -23.45 45.07 12.21
N THR A 39 -24.12 43.94 12.36
CA THR A 39 -23.76 42.93 13.39
C THR A 39 -22.98 41.74 12.81
N LYS A 40 -21.79 41.45 13.35
CA LYS A 40 -20.79 40.50 12.82
C LYS A 40 -21.07 38.99 13.08
N GLU A 41 -21.94 38.60 14.02
CA GLU A 41 -21.90 37.21 14.55
C GLU A 41 -23.04 36.24 14.17
N ILE A 42 -24.12 36.64 13.47
CA ILE A 42 -25.31 35.77 13.31
C ILE A 42 -25.45 35.07 11.94
N ASN A 43 -24.61 35.34 10.94
CA ASN A 43 -25.05 35.07 9.55
C ASN A 43 -24.39 33.91 8.80
N PHE A 44 -23.33 33.30 9.32
CA PHE A 44 -22.60 32.27 8.56
C PHE A 44 -23.41 30.99 8.35
N MET A 45 -24.12 30.55 9.39
CA MET A 45 -24.88 29.30 9.35
C MET A 45 -26.18 29.41 8.53
N ILE A 46 -26.77 30.61 8.46
CA ILE A 46 -27.98 30.88 7.67
C ILE A 46 -27.62 30.97 6.18
N LEU A 47 -26.57 31.71 5.84
CA LEU A 47 -26.07 31.80 4.46
C LEU A 47 -25.63 30.45 3.91
N ALA A 48 -24.89 29.65 4.69
CA ALA A 48 -24.45 28.32 4.27
C ALA A 48 -25.61 27.33 4.08
N LYS A 49 -26.63 27.35 4.95
CA LYS A 49 -27.83 26.50 4.81
C LYS A 49 -28.71 26.91 3.64
N SER A 50 -28.87 28.22 3.40
CA SER A 50 -29.57 28.73 2.22
C SER A 50 -28.84 28.38 0.92
N PHE A 51 -27.51 28.45 0.91
CA PHE A 51 -26.70 28.01 -0.24
C PHE A 51 -26.88 26.52 -0.55
N TYR A 52 -26.94 25.66 0.47
CA TYR A 52 -27.09 24.22 0.29
C TYR A 52 -28.48 23.85 -0.27
N SER A 53 -29.55 24.49 0.21
CA SER A 53 -30.92 24.26 -0.29
C SER A 53 -31.16 24.79 -1.71
N ILE A 54 -30.40 25.79 -2.16
CA ILE A 54 -30.53 26.36 -3.50
C ILE A 54 -29.77 25.51 -4.53
N LEU A 55 -28.65 24.90 -4.15
CA LEU A 55 -27.87 24.01 -5.01
C LEU A 55 -28.63 22.74 -5.45
N SER A 56 -29.68 22.34 -4.74
CA SER A 56 -30.55 21.22 -5.12
C SER A 56 -31.62 21.56 -6.17
N CYS A 57 -31.80 22.83 -6.53
CA CYS A 57 -32.91 23.27 -7.40
C CYS A 57 -32.42 24.06 -8.62
N GLY A 58 -31.88 23.36 -9.63
CA GLY A 58 -31.94 23.65 -11.08
C GLY A 58 -31.46 24.99 -11.66
N ASP A 59 -31.83 26.14 -11.12
CA ASP A 59 -31.67 27.48 -11.74
C ASP A 59 -30.58 28.33 -11.06
N VAL A 60 -29.35 27.80 -11.05
CA VAL A 60 -28.16 28.46 -10.46
C VAL A 60 -27.75 29.73 -11.22
N ILE A 61 -28.03 29.80 -12.52
CA ILE A 61 -27.53 30.88 -13.41
C ILE A 61 -28.18 32.23 -13.10
N ASP A 62 -29.48 32.25 -12.86
CA ASP A 62 -30.24 33.50 -12.66
C ASP A 62 -29.95 34.10 -11.27
N TYR A 63 -29.70 33.24 -10.27
CA TYR A 63 -29.24 33.64 -8.94
C TYR A 63 -27.81 34.20 -8.99
N MET A 64 -26.90 33.56 -9.72
CA MET A 64 -25.51 34.04 -9.86
C MET A 64 -25.43 35.41 -10.55
N ASN A 65 -26.31 35.69 -11.51
CA ASN A 65 -26.40 37.02 -12.12
C ASN A 65 -26.85 38.09 -11.12
N LYS A 66 -27.87 37.81 -10.29
CA LYS A 66 -28.33 38.72 -9.24
C LYS A 66 -27.28 38.98 -8.15
N VAL A 67 -26.53 37.95 -7.76
CA VAL A 67 -25.41 38.10 -6.80
C VAL A 67 -24.31 38.99 -7.41
N ASN A 68 -24.00 38.81 -8.69
CA ASN A 68 -23.02 39.66 -9.38
C ASN A 68 -23.44 41.13 -9.46
N ASP A 69 -24.71 41.41 -9.78
CA ASP A 69 -25.23 42.78 -9.82
C ASP A 69 -25.18 43.44 -8.43
N MET A 70 -25.49 42.68 -7.38
CA MET A 70 -25.41 43.14 -5.99
C MET A 70 -23.97 43.42 -5.54
N ILE A 71 -23.00 42.58 -5.94
CA ILE A 71 -21.57 42.83 -5.69
C ILE A 71 -21.13 44.10 -6.42
N ARG A 72 -21.57 44.29 -7.67
CA ARG A 72 -21.25 45.48 -8.46
C ARG A 72 -21.76 46.76 -7.80
N GLU A 73 -23.00 46.76 -7.33
CA GLU A 73 -23.60 47.89 -6.61
C GLU A 73 -22.85 48.18 -5.30
N THR A 74 -22.50 47.13 -4.55
CA THR A 74 -21.76 47.26 -3.28
C THR A 74 -20.36 47.82 -3.48
N VAL A 75 -19.62 47.33 -4.48
CA VAL A 75 -18.28 47.83 -4.83
C VAL A 75 -18.35 49.29 -5.30
N THR A 76 -19.38 49.66 -6.05
CA THR A 76 -19.59 51.05 -6.50
C THR A 76 -19.87 51.98 -5.31
N ASN A 77 -20.67 51.54 -4.34
CA ASN A 77 -20.96 52.30 -3.13
C ASN A 77 -19.71 52.43 -2.22
N ILE A 78 -18.89 51.38 -2.12
CA ILE A 78 -17.60 51.43 -1.42
C ILE A 78 -16.65 52.43 -2.07
N TYR A 79 -16.59 52.45 -3.41
CA TYR A 79 -15.77 53.41 -4.14
C TYR A 79 -16.22 54.86 -3.94
N LEU A 80 -17.53 55.11 -3.87
CA LEU A 80 -18.08 56.44 -3.61
C LEU A 80 -17.88 56.90 -2.15
N GLU A 81 -17.96 55.99 -1.17
CA GLU A 81 -17.72 56.28 0.25
C GLU A 81 -16.23 56.41 0.58
N ALA A 82 -15.34 55.67 -0.09
CA ALA A 82 -13.88 55.75 0.11
C ALA A 82 -13.28 57.13 -0.27
N LYS A 83 -14.04 57.99 -0.96
CA LYS A 83 -13.68 59.40 -1.19
C LYS A 83 -13.91 60.31 0.01
N LYS A 84 -14.55 59.84 1.09
CA LYS A 84 -14.75 60.61 2.33
C LYS A 84 -13.67 60.23 3.36
N PRO A 85 -12.97 61.20 3.97
CA PRO A 85 -11.74 60.93 4.72
C PRO A 85 -12.00 60.57 6.19
N GLU A 86 -12.74 59.47 6.45
CA GLU A 86 -12.85 58.90 7.81
C GLU A 86 -12.57 57.38 7.78
N SER A 87 -11.54 56.97 8.52
CA SER A 87 -10.76 55.74 8.29
C SER A 87 -11.42 54.43 8.75
N GLU A 88 -12.31 54.45 9.75
CA GLU A 88 -12.91 53.22 10.31
C GLU A 88 -13.93 52.56 9.37
N THR A 89 -14.61 53.35 8.54
CA THR A 89 -15.61 52.86 7.60
C THR A 89 -14.97 52.03 6.49
N VAL A 90 -13.80 52.44 6.01
CA VAL A 90 -13.07 51.78 4.91
C VAL A 90 -12.55 50.40 5.34
N VAL A 91 -12.02 50.26 6.56
CA VAL A 91 -11.52 48.98 7.09
C VAL A 91 -12.66 47.96 7.21
N SER A 92 -13.82 48.37 7.70
CA SER A 92 -14.99 47.48 7.84
C SER A 92 -15.52 46.98 6.48
N TYR A 93 -15.49 47.83 5.45
CA TYR A 93 -15.88 47.42 4.09
C TYR A 93 -14.85 46.49 3.43
N LEU A 94 -13.57 46.63 3.76
CA LEU A 94 -12.50 45.77 3.24
C LEU A 94 -12.46 44.40 3.91
N GLU A 95 -12.74 44.31 5.22
CA GLU A 95 -12.94 43.01 5.89
C GLU A 95 -14.11 42.25 5.27
N PHE A 96 -15.18 42.96 4.92
CA PHE A 96 -16.34 42.38 4.23
C PHE A 96 -15.98 41.87 2.82
N LEU A 97 -15.21 42.64 2.05
CA LEU A 97 -14.73 42.21 0.73
C LEU A 97 -13.79 41.00 0.80
N SER A 98 -12.90 40.94 1.80
CA SER A 98 -12.04 39.76 2.05
C SER A 98 -12.88 38.53 2.37
N SER A 99 -13.90 38.67 3.22
CA SER A 99 -14.80 37.56 3.56
C SER A 99 -15.61 37.05 2.36
N ILE A 100 -16.03 37.94 1.45
CA ILE A 100 -16.68 37.56 0.18
C ILE A 100 -15.70 36.79 -0.71
N TYR A 101 -14.46 37.28 -0.82
CA TYR A 101 -13.43 36.63 -1.63
C TYR A 101 -13.09 35.23 -1.13
N ASP A 102 -12.93 35.05 0.18
CA ASP A 102 -12.64 33.75 0.78
C ASP A 102 -13.79 32.76 0.60
N SER A 103 -15.03 33.23 0.75
CA SER A 103 -16.24 32.41 0.54
C SER A 103 -16.37 31.98 -0.93
N TYR A 104 -16.06 32.88 -1.87
CA TYR A 104 -16.04 32.58 -3.29
C TYR A 104 -14.91 31.59 -3.64
N SER A 105 -13.70 31.77 -3.09
CA SER A 105 -12.57 30.86 -3.27
C SER A 105 -12.88 29.44 -2.77
N TYR A 106 -13.54 29.34 -1.62
CA TYR A 106 -13.97 28.06 -1.05
C TYR A 106 -15.01 27.37 -1.93
N PHE A 107 -16.02 28.11 -2.39
CA PHE A 107 -17.04 27.63 -3.34
C PHE A 107 -16.42 27.10 -4.64
N MET A 108 -15.44 27.82 -5.20
CA MET A 108 -14.75 27.43 -6.43
C MET A 108 -13.96 26.13 -6.28
N ARG A 109 -13.28 25.91 -5.15
CA ARG A 109 -12.55 24.64 -4.92
C ARG A 109 -13.48 23.44 -4.88
N HIS A 110 -14.68 23.60 -4.35
CA HIS A 110 -15.63 22.50 -4.17
C HIS A 110 -16.48 22.26 -5.43
N THR A 111 -16.84 23.31 -6.17
CA THR A 111 -17.57 23.14 -7.45
C THR A 111 -16.69 22.54 -8.55
N THR A 112 -15.40 22.85 -8.59
CA THR A 112 -14.47 22.26 -9.58
C THR A 112 -14.31 20.76 -9.39
N ALA A 113 -14.36 20.27 -8.14
CA ALA A 113 -14.35 18.84 -7.83
C ALA A 113 -15.66 18.12 -8.24
N ILE A 114 -16.80 18.82 -8.19
CA ILE A 114 -18.13 18.25 -8.48
C ILE A 114 -18.44 18.24 -9.99
N PHE A 115 -18.02 19.27 -10.73
CA PHE A 115 -18.35 19.45 -12.16
C PHE A 115 -17.24 19.02 -13.14
N SER A 116 -16.15 18.42 -12.64
CA SER A 116 -15.07 17.81 -13.43
C SER A 116 -15.51 16.96 -14.65
N PRO A 117 -16.68 16.29 -14.66
CA PRO A 117 -17.11 15.52 -15.83
C PRO A 117 -17.76 16.34 -16.97
N PHE A 118 -18.07 17.63 -16.78
CA PHE A 118 -18.87 18.43 -17.71
C PHE A 118 -18.08 19.60 -18.32
N GLU A 119 -17.19 19.27 -19.26
CA GLU A 119 -16.19 20.15 -19.87
C GLU A 119 -16.79 21.40 -20.57
N THR A 120 -17.98 21.27 -21.16
CA THR A 120 -18.63 22.35 -21.92
C THR A 120 -19.24 23.45 -21.04
N GLN A 121 -19.71 23.10 -19.84
CA GLN A 121 -20.26 24.08 -18.88
C GLN A 121 -19.13 24.83 -18.17
N LEU A 122 -18.03 24.15 -17.86
CA LEU A 122 -16.85 24.73 -17.22
C LEU A 122 -16.27 25.92 -18.03
N ASN A 123 -16.27 25.83 -19.35
CA ASN A 123 -15.75 26.89 -20.23
C ASN A 123 -16.59 28.17 -20.22
N GLN A 124 -17.92 28.08 -20.09
CA GLN A 124 -18.77 29.27 -19.93
C GLN A 124 -18.57 29.95 -18.57
N TYR A 125 -18.29 29.16 -17.52
CA TYR A 125 -17.97 29.71 -16.19
C TYR A 125 -16.59 30.39 -16.18
N ASN A 126 -15.59 29.82 -16.85
CA ASN A 126 -14.24 30.40 -16.94
C ASN A 126 -14.23 31.79 -17.60
N CYS A 127 -15.05 32.04 -18.62
CA CYS A 127 -15.15 33.37 -19.25
C CYS A 127 -15.73 34.45 -18.31
N LYS A 128 -16.67 34.08 -17.43
CA LYS A 128 -17.25 35.02 -16.44
C LYS A 128 -16.33 35.24 -15.23
N ILE A 129 -15.51 34.25 -14.89
CA ILE A 129 -14.46 34.33 -13.87
C ILE A 129 -13.37 35.32 -14.28
N GLN A 130 -12.92 35.24 -15.54
CA GLN A 130 -11.93 36.17 -16.09
C GLN A 130 -12.42 37.62 -16.01
N PHE A 131 -13.69 37.86 -16.37
CA PHE A 131 -14.29 39.19 -16.28
C PHE A 131 -14.31 39.77 -14.85
N PHE A 132 -14.55 38.95 -13.82
CA PHE A 132 -14.52 39.43 -12.42
C PHE A 132 -13.10 39.75 -11.96
N GLN A 133 -12.13 38.92 -12.35
CA GLN A 133 -10.71 39.15 -12.08
C GLN A 133 -10.20 40.43 -12.74
N ASP A 134 -10.61 40.70 -13.98
CA ASP A 134 -10.22 41.90 -14.72
C ASP A 134 -10.79 43.18 -14.08
N ASN A 135 -12.05 43.15 -13.59
CA ASN A 135 -12.66 44.29 -12.91
C ASN A 135 -12.06 44.53 -11.50
N LEU A 136 -11.73 43.46 -10.77
CA LEU A 136 -11.04 43.56 -9.48
C LEU A 136 -9.60 44.10 -9.67
N GLY A 137 -8.90 43.66 -10.71
CA GLY A 137 -7.60 44.20 -11.11
C GLY A 137 -7.66 45.69 -11.43
N THR A 138 -8.69 46.11 -12.16
CA THR A 138 -8.90 47.53 -12.52
C THR A 138 -9.17 48.40 -11.28
N LEU A 139 -9.94 47.90 -10.32
CA LEU A 139 -10.18 48.59 -9.04
C LEU A 139 -8.88 48.71 -8.23
N ILE A 140 -8.12 47.62 -8.13
CA ILE A 140 -6.82 47.58 -7.44
C ILE A 140 -5.84 48.55 -8.09
N ASP A 141 -5.78 48.62 -9.42
CA ASP A 141 -4.88 49.52 -10.14
C ASP A 141 -5.31 50.99 -10.02
N THR A 142 -6.60 51.26 -9.90
CA THR A 142 -7.12 52.60 -9.59
C THR A 142 -6.72 53.03 -8.17
N LEU A 143 -6.85 52.14 -7.19
CA LEU A 143 -6.43 52.38 -5.80
C LEU A 143 -4.90 52.55 -5.66
N LYS A 144 -4.11 51.87 -6.49
CA LYS A 144 -2.66 52.06 -6.59
C LYS A 144 -2.30 53.44 -7.18
N LYS A 145 -3.00 53.87 -8.25
CA LYS A 145 -2.73 55.15 -8.92
C LYS A 145 -2.94 56.36 -8.01
N GLU A 146 -3.91 56.31 -7.09
CA GLU A 146 -4.19 57.42 -6.16
C GLU A 146 -3.32 57.43 -4.89
N LYS A 147 -2.28 56.58 -4.78
CA LYS A 147 -1.38 56.44 -3.60
C LYS A 147 -2.07 56.07 -2.28
N ILE A 148 -3.37 55.76 -2.30
CA ILE A 148 -4.18 55.39 -1.12
C ILE A 148 -3.65 54.08 -0.49
N MET A 149 -3.23 53.12 -1.31
CA MET A 149 -2.65 51.83 -0.89
C MET A 149 -1.37 51.94 -0.05
N ASN A 150 -0.52 52.95 -0.29
CA ASN A 150 0.74 53.11 0.43
C ASN A 150 0.52 53.72 1.82
N ASN A 151 -0.35 54.73 1.93
CA ASN A 151 -0.73 55.30 3.22
C ASN A 151 -1.54 54.29 4.06
N PHE A 152 -2.36 53.47 3.40
CA PHE A 152 -3.09 52.34 3.98
C PHE A 152 -2.15 51.28 4.58
N ALA A 153 -1.19 50.77 3.79
CA ALA A 153 -0.26 49.75 4.27
C ALA A 153 0.57 50.24 5.45
N LYS A 154 1.04 51.50 5.40
CA LYS A 154 1.81 52.09 6.49
C LYS A 154 1.00 52.23 7.79
N CYS A 155 -0.19 52.85 7.73
CA CYS A 155 -1.02 53.03 8.93
C CYS A 155 -1.48 51.70 9.55
N TYR A 156 -1.74 50.68 8.73
CA TYR A 156 -2.18 49.37 9.21
C TYR A 156 -1.05 48.53 9.80
N VAL A 157 0.16 48.63 9.21
CA VAL A 157 1.39 48.04 9.76
C VAL A 157 1.76 48.70 11.09
N ASP A 158 1.71 50.03 11.19
CA ASP A 158 1.95 50.77 12.43
C ASP A 158 0.94 50.43 13.54
N HIS A 159 -0.33 50.22 13.18
CA HIS A 159 -1.36 49.81 14.13
C HIS A 159 -1.13 48.39 14.68
N ILE A 160 -0.72 47.45 13.84
CA ILE A 160 -0.43 46.07 14.25
C ILE A 160 0.87 45.99 15.06
N PHE A 161 1.92 46.72 14.67
CA PHE A 161 3.13 46.81 15.48
C PHE A 161 2.83 47.39 16.86
N ASN A 162 1.93 48.38 16.96
CA ASN A 162 1.48 48.89 18.25
C ASN A 162 0.66 47.87 19.05
N ILE A 163 -0.20 47.07 18.41
CA ILE A 163 -0.93 45.98 19.10
C ILE A 163 0.07 44.96 19.64
N VAL A 164 1.01 44.47 18.83
CA VAL A 164 2.00 43.46 19.25
C VAL A 164 2.93 44.00 20.34
N LYS A 165 3.33 45.28 20.26
CA LYS A 165 4.23 45.92 21.24
C LYS A 165 3.57 46.23 22.58
N THR A 166 2.25 46.44 22.61
CA THR A 166 1.50 46.73 23.85
C THR A 166 0.94 45.49 24.53
N THR A 167 1.04 44.34 23.86
CA THR A 167 0.48 43.07 24.34
C THR A 167 1.53 42.26 25.09
N THR A 168 1.42 42.19 26.43
CA THR A 168 2.27 41.29 27.24
C THR A 168 1.62 39.91 27.35
N VAL A 169 2.45 38.86 27.30
CA VAL A 169 2.06 37.45 27.10
C VAL A 169 1.21 36.88 28.25
N ASN A 170 1.16 37.53 29.41
CA ASN A 170 0.54 36.96 30.61
C ASN A 170 -0.99 37.07 30.68
N ASP A 171 -1.67 37.81 29.81
CA ASP A 171 -3.12 38.08 29.94
C ASP A 171 -3.99 37.66 28.72
N ILE A 172 -3.54 36.72 27.86
CA ILE A 172 -4.32 36.35 26.67
C ILE A 172 -4.62 34.84 26.60
N GLU A 173 -5.91 34.52 26.50
CA GLU A 173 -6.43 33.16 26.25
C GLU A 173 -5.99 32.62 24.87
N ASN A 174 -5.75 31.32 24.78
CA ASN A 174 -5.14 30.64 23.61
C ASN A 174 -5.82 30.95 22.25
N ASP A 175 -7.11 31.23 22.22
CA ASP A 175 -7.86 31.50 20.98
C ASP A 175 -7.53 32.87 20.36
N GLU A 176 -7.17 33.87 21.16
CA GLU A 176 -6.74 35.18 20.65
C GLU A 176 -5.32 35.13 20.08
N ARG A 177 -4.43 34.33 20.67
CA ARG A 177 -3.09 34.07 20.10
C ARG A 177 -3.19 33.38 18.74
N LEU A 178 -4.09 32.40 18.62
CA LEU A 178 -4.36 31.72 17.35
C LEU A 178 -4.87 32.70 16.29
N ASN A 179 -5.77 33.61 16.66
CA ASN A 179 -6.34 34.60 15.77
C ASN A 179 -5.28 35.64 15.29
N ILE A 180 -4.35 36.03 16.17
CA ILE A 180 -3.21 36.88 15.80
C ILE A 180 -2.27 36.16 14.82
N ILE A 181 -1.97 34.88 15.05
CA ILE A 181 -1.13 34.05 14.17
C ILE A 181 -1.81 33.85 12.80
N TYR A 182 -3.12 33.60 12.76
CA TYR A 182 -3.86 33.47 11.50
C TYR A 182 -3.90 34.80 10.73
N LYS A 183 -4.05 35.94 11.42
CA LYS A 183 -3.98 37.28 10.80
C LYS A 183 -2.59 37.56 10.23
N LEU A 184 -1.53 37.22 10.96
CA LEU A 184 -0.14 37.30 10.47
C LEU A 184 0.10 36.39 9.25
N LYS A 185 -0.41 35.16 9.26
CA LYS A 185 -0.34 34.19 8.16
C LYS A 185 -1.00 34.70 6.88
N SER A 186 -2.20 35.28 6.98
CA SER A 186 -2.93 35.85 5.84
C SER A 186 -2.24 37.10 5.29
N MET A 187 -1.67 37.94 6.16
CA MET A 187 -0.90 39.13 5.76
C MET A 187 0.39 38.78 5.03
N LEU A 188 1.20 37.86 5.56
CA LEU A 188 2.47 37.47 4.93
C LEU A 188 2.24 36.88 3.55
N LYS A 189 1.11 36.18 3.36
CA LYS A 189 0.69 35.65 2.05
C LYS A 189 0.30 36.76 1.08
N LEU A 190 -0.45 37.76 1.54
CA LEU A 190 -0.85 38.93 0.74
C LEU A 190 0.36 39.80 0.36
N ILE A 191 1.29 40.01 1.30
CA ILE A 191 2.51 40.82 1.13
C ILE A 191 3.52 40.13 0.22
N ALA A 192 3.72 38.80 0.38
CA ALA A 192 4.57 38.00 -0.51
C ALA A 192 4.06 38.00 -1.96
N SER A 193 2.75 38.16 -2.15
CA SER A 193 2.12 38.31 -3.46
C SER A 193 2.12 39.75 -4.02
N SER A 194 2.55 40.74 -3.23
CA SER A 194 2.52 42.16 -3.65
C SER A 194 3.84 42.62 -4.32
N GLN A 195 3.72 43.47 -5.35
CA GLN A 195 4.85 44.07 -6.09
C GLN A 195 5.39 45.37 -5.44
N ILE A 196 5.10 45.63 -4.16
CA ILE A 196 5.41 46.92 -3.52
C ILE A 196 6.78 46.85 -2.82
N GLU A 197 7.82 47.33 -3.51
CA GLU A 197 9.23 47.33 -3.07
C GLU A 197 9.48 48.01 -1.70
N ILE A 198 8.75 49.08 -1.38
CA ILE A 198 8.96 49.85 -0.14
C ILE A 198 8.62 49.01 1.11
N ILE A 199 7.58 48.18 1.06
CA ILE A 199 7.16 47.30 2.18
C ILE A 199 8.19 46.16 2.36
N LYS A 200 8.74 45.66 1.26
CA LYS A 200 9.79 44.63 1.30
C LYS A 200 11.07 45.18 1.93
N PHE A 201 11.42 46.44 1.64
CA PHE A 201 12.58 47.11 2.22
C PHE A 201 12.42 47.35 3.73
N GLU A 202 11.29 47.91 4.18
CA GLU A 202 11.05 48.16 5.62
C GLU A 202 11.01 46.86 6.44
N ILE A 203 10.49 45.75 5.91
CA ILE A 203 10.49 44.45 6.60
C ILE A 203 11.90 43.83 6.62
N ARG A 204 12.67 43.93 5.53
CA ARG A 204 14.04 43.40 5.44
C ARG A 204 14.98 44.05 6.45
N GLU A 205 14.84 45.35 6.66
CA GLU A 205 15.66 46.12 7.62
C GLU A 205 15.21 45.94 9.06
N ASN A 206 13.89 45.93 9.34
CA ASN A 206 13.40 46.03 10.72
C ASN A 206 12.99 44.70 11.35
N LEU A 207 12.68 43.65 10.57
CA LEU A 207 12.24 42.35 11.10
C LEU A 207 13.34 41.62 11.91
N PRO A 208 14.62 41.61 11.51
CA PRO A 208 15.68 40.99 12.32
C PRO A 208 15.87 41.72 13.66
N LYS A 209 15.82 43.05 13.64
CA LYS A 209 15.93 43.89 14.84
C LYS A 209 14.76 43.68 15.79
N PHE A 210 13.55 43.54 15.24
CA PHE A 210 12.34 43.24 15.98
C PHE A 210 12.35 41.83 16.60
N LEU A 211 12.84 40.82 15.88
CA LEU A 211 12.99 39.46 16.41
C LEU A 211 14.02 39.41 17.56
N LEU A 212 15.10 40.17 17.46
CA LEU A 212 16.08 40.34 18.54
C LEU A 212 15.46 41.02 19.78
N GLU A 213 14.78 42.16 19.63
CA GLU A 213 14.07 42.83 20.74
C GLU A 213 12.98 41.95 21.35
N TRP A 214 12.31 41.11 20.54
CA TRP A 214 11.30 40.16 21.01
C TRP A 214 11.93 39.02 21.82
N ILE A 215 13.06 38.45 21.36
CA ILE A 215 13.82 37.41 22.07
C ILE A 215 14.36 37.94 23.40
N GLU A 216 14.89 39.18 23.42
CA GLU A 216 15.35 39.85 24.64
C GLU A 216 14.20 40.10 25.64
N THR A 217 13.02 40.49 25.15
CA THR A 217 11.83 40.68 26.00
C THR A 217 11.21 39.36 26.50
N GLN A 218 11.55 38.23 25.89
CA GLN A 218 11.21 36.89 26.41
C GLN A 218 12.22 36.36 27.45
N GLY A 219 13.30 37.10 27.76
CA GLY A 219 14.30 36.71 28.75
C GLY A 219 15.24 35.59 28.31
N LEU A 220 15.33 35.33 27.00
CA LEU A 220 16.29 34.38 26.43
C LEU A 220 17.68 35.05 26.35
N PRO A 221 18.76 34.39 26.78
CA PRO A 221 20.08 35.03 26.87
C PRO A 221 20.64 35.34 25.48
N THR A 222 21.03 36.60 25.26
CA THR A 222 21.62 37.07 23.99
C THR A 222 23.16 37.17 24.02
N ASN A 223 23.81 36.80 25.13
CA ASN A 223 25.27 36.69 25.22
C ASN A 223 25.69 35.23 25.46
N LEU A 224 26.30 34.62 24.45
CA LEU A 224 27.15 33.43 24.62
C LEU A 224 28.58 33.95 24.83
N ASP A 225 29.04 33.99 26.08
CA ASP A 225 30.47 34.12 26.38
C ASP A 225 31.18 32.80 26.03
N GLU A 226 32.40 32.91 25.49
CA GLU A 226 33.24 31.85 24.89
C GLU A 226 33.75 30.74 25.85
N ASN A 227 32.98 30.28 26.84
CA ASN A 227 33.38 29.14 27.70
C ASN A 227 32.25 28.11 27.87
N THR A 228 32.04 27.30 26.83
CA THR A 228 31.18 26.11 26.84
C THR A 228 31.99 24.86 27.23
N GLU A 229 31.98 24.54 28.52
CA GLU A 229 32.27 23.17 29.03
C GLU A 229 31.27 22.73 30.12
N SER A 230 30.32 23.57 30.55
CA SER A 230 29.38 23.22 31.65
C SER A 230 27.89 23.13 31.25
N LEU A 231 27.53 23.46 30.00
CA LEU A 231 26.14 23.35 29.51
C LEU A 231 25.81 21.97 28.91
N ASP A 232 26.81 21.15 28.59
CA ASP A 232 26.61 19.85 27.94
C ASP A 232 26.11 18.75 28.91
N GLU A 233 26.33 18.90 30.22
CA GLU A 233 25.86 17.92 31.22
C GLU A 233 24.39 18.12 31.62
N GLU A 234 23.89 19.37 31.66
CA GLU A 234 22.52 19.68 32.08
C GLU A 234 21.48 19.47 30.95
N LEU A 235 21.91 19.54 29.68
CA LEU A 235 21.11 19.20 28.50
C LEU A 235 20.97 17.69 28.30
N ALA A 236 21.98 16.90 28.68
CA ALA A 236 21.96 15.44 28.53
C ALA A 236 20.98 14.75 29.49
N GLU A 237 20.75 15.28 30.70
CA GLU A 237 19.83 14.69 31.69
C GLU A 237 18.34 14.94 31.38
N ASN A 238 18.01 15.92 30.53
CA ASN A 238 16.62 16.26 30.17
C ASN A 238 16.26 15.93 28.70
N GLN A 239 17.18 15.28 27.97
CA GLN A 239 17.02 14.99 26.55
C GLN A 239 15.85 14.04 26.27
N ASP A 240 15.64 13.03 27.13
CA ASP A 240 14.59 12.02 26.96
C ASP A 240 13.17 12.61 27.21
N ASP A 241 13.01 13.48 28.21
CA ASP A 241 11.73 14.15 28.51
C ASP A 241 11.36 15.20 27.46
N LEU A 242 12.36 15.90 26.92
CA LEU A 242 12.18 16.83 25.81
C LEU A 242 11.80 16.08 24.52
N ASP A 243 12.43 14.93 24.29
CA ASP A 243 12.14 14.06 23.16
C ASP A 243 10.72 13.47 23.21
N ASP A 244 10.24 13.07 24.39
CA ASP A 244 8.87 12.57 24.57
C ASP A 244 7.80 13.68 24.41
N GLN A 245 8.05 14.88 24.93
CA GLN A 245 7.14 16.02 24.77
C GLN A 245 7.10 16.53 23.32
N LEU A 246 8.23 16.53 22.64
CA LEU A 246 8.32 16.89 21.23
C LEU A 246 7.62 15.83 20.36
N MET A 247 7.84 14.54 20.64
CA MET A 247 7.14 13.45 19.96
C MET A 247 5.62 13.53 20.16
N ALA A 248 5.13 13.85 21.36
CA ALA A 248 3.70 14.07 21.61
C ALA A 248 3.13 15.28 20.83
N THR A 249 3.90 16.37 20.73
CA THR A 249 3.51 17.60 20.02
C THR A 249 3.49 17.39 18.50
N VAL A 250 4.47 16.68 17.94
CA VAL A 250 4.52 16.41 16.49
C VAL A 250 3.45 15.38 16.08
N LYS A 251 3.16 14.37 16.93
CA LYS A 251 2.04 13.44 16.71
C LYS A 251 0.68 14.14 16.71
N ALA A 252 0.56 15.23 17.46
CA ALA A 252 -0.64 16.05 17.51
C ALA A 252 -0.75 17.04 16.33
N TYR A 253 0.37 17.48 15.73
CA TYR A 253 0.40 18.59 14.77
C TYR A 253 1.38 18.43 13.58
N PRO A 254 1.29 17.37 12.76
CA PRO A 254 2.22 17.11 11.64
C PRO A 254 2.27 18.23 10.59
N ASP A 255 1.14 18.90 10.33
CA ASP A 255 1.03 20.02 9.38
C ASP A 255 1.85 21.26 9.79
N ALA A 256 2.01 21.49 11.10
CA ALA A 256 2.74 22.65 11.61
C ALA A 256 4.24 22.50 11.35
N CYS A 257 4.77 21.30 11.63
CA CYS A 257 6.17 20.94 11.36
C CYS A 257 6.50 21.05 9.87
N TYR A 258 5.63 20.52 9.01
CA TYR A 258 5.76 20.61 7.56
C TYR A 258 5.82 22.07 7.06
N ASN A 259 4.97 22.95 7.60
CA ASN A 259 4.95 24.36 7.20
C ASN A 259 6.21 25.14 7.62
N ILE A 260 6.82 24.80 8.77
CA ILE A 260 8.08 25.39 9.23
C ILE A 260 9.22 25.04 8.26
N LEU A 261 9.29 23.78 7.83
CA LEU A 261 10.29 23.31 6.86
C LEU A 261 10.18 24.05 5.51
N LYS A 262 8.96 24.32 5.05
CA LYS A 262 8.71 25.06 3.80
C LYS A 262 9.16 26.52 3.87
N ILE A 263 9.00 27.15 5.02
CA ILE A 263 9.43 28.53 5.27
C ILE A 263 10.97 28.62 5.27
N LEU A 264 11.64 27.62 5.83
CA LEU A 264 13.11 27.57 5.91
C LEU A 264 13.77 27.33 4.54
N ASP A 265 13.20 26.48 3.68
CA ASP A 265 13.70 26.29 2.31
C ASP A 265 13.67 27.60 1.49
N ILE A 266 12.62 28.41 1.69
CA ILE A 266 12.47 29.74 1.08
C ILE A 266 13.52 30.72 1.64
N ALA A 267 13.84 30.65 2.93
CA ALA A 267 14.84 31.51 3.55
C ALA A 267 16.26 31.17 3.07
N ILE A 268 16.62 29.89 3.05
CA ILE A 268 17.94 29.41 2.63
C ILE A 268 18.19 29.73 1.16
N SER A 269 17.21 29.47 0.28
CA SER A 269 17.34 29.73 -1.17
C SER A 269 17.52 31.21 -1.54
N ARG A 270 17.22 32.14 -0.62
CA ARG A 270 17.32 33.59 -0.84
C ARG A 270 18.52 34.26 -0.16
N SER A 271 19.28 33.52 0.64
CA SER A 271 20.44 34.03 1.41
C SER A 271 21.77 34.00 0.64
N ILE A 272 21.81 33.40 -0.54
CA ILE A 272 23.03 33.28 -1.36
C ILE A 272 23.06 34.44 -2.38
N ASP A 273 23.52 35.62 -1.94
CA ASP A 273 23.90 36.73 -2.83
C ASP A 273 25.40 37.01 -2.65
N PRO A 274 26.27 36.64 -3.60
CA PRO A 274 27.72 36.64 -3.42
C PRO A 274 28.38 38.03 -3.45
N GLU A 275 27.64 39.11 -3.73
CA GLU A 275 28.25 40.45 -3.93
C GLU A 275 28.35 41.32 -2.67
N THR A 276 27.71 40.94 -1.55
CA THR A 276 27.71 41.78 -0.34
C THR A 276 28.58 41.19 0.77
N GLY A 277 29.91 41.24 0.59
CA GLY A 277 30.85 40.82 1.64
C GLY A 277 30.63 41.57 2.95
N ASN A 278 30.14 40.87 3.98
CA ASN A 278 30.02 41.37 5.36
C ASN A 278 30.08 40.19 6.34
N GLU A 279 30.74 40.35 7.48
CA GLU A 279 30.88 39.34 8.55
C GLU A 279 29.52 38.81 9.07
N THR A 280 28.45 39.60 8.93
CA THR A 280 27.07 39.21 9.20
C THR A 280 26.55 38.11 8.25
N ILE A 281 27.09 38.00 7.03
CA ILE A 281 26.79 36.91 6.11
C ILE A 281 27.50 35.64 6.54
N ASN A 282 28.73 35.70 7.09
CA ASN A 282 29.37 34.51 7.63
C ASN A 282 28.63 33.97 8.86
N PHE A 283 28.23 34.84 9.78
CA PHE A 283 27.40 34.44 10.93
C PHE A 283 26.01 33.95 10.48
N ALA A 284 25.34 34.64 9.56
CA ALA A 284 24.06 34.17 9.03
C ALA A 284 24.23 32.84 8.25
N THR A 285 25.31 32.66 7.51
CA THR A 285 25.58 31.42 6.76
C THR A 285 25.92 30.29 7.70
N GLU A 286 26.75 30.49 8.74
CA GLU A 286 26.98 29.50 9.80
C GLU A 286 25.70 29.20 10.57
N PHE A 287 24.95 30.22 10.98
CA PHE A 287 23.65 30.07 11.64
C PHE A 287 22.64 29.31 10.77
N PHE A 288 22.57 29.60 9.46
CA PHE A 288 21.70 28.87 8.52
C PHE A 288 22.24 27.48 8.17
N LEU A 289 23.55 27.24 8.26
CA LEU A 289 24.15 25.92 8.13
C LEU A 289 23.89 25.06 9.37
N ASP A 290 23.98 25.63 10.58
CA ASP A 290 23.71 24.95 11.83
C ASP A 290 22.20 24.78 12.07
N LEU A 291 21.37 25.76 11.70
CA LEU A 291 19.92 25.52 11.52
C LEU A 291 19.73 24.41 10.48
N GLY A 292 20.39 24.49 9.33
CA GLY A 292 20.30 23.48 8.29
C GLY A 292 20.65 22.08 8.80
N ARG A 293 21.63 21.94 9.68
CA ARG A 293 22.03 20.69 10.34
C ARG A 293 21.03 20.23 11.39
N MET A 294 20.59 21.12 12.29
CA MET A 294 19.51 20.84 13.26
C MET A 294 18.23 20.38 12.55
N TYR A 295 17.79 21.12 11.55
CA TYR A 295 16.61 20.76 10.77
C TYR A 295 16.84 19.48 9.98
N THR A 296 18.04 19.22 9.45
CA THR A 296 18.33 17.93 8.80
C THR A 296 18.11 16.77 9.77
N HIS A 297 18.56 16.88 11.02
CA HIS A 297 18.32 15.86 12.03
C HIS A 297 16.83 15.68 12.32
N GLU A 298 16.09 16.79 12.48
CA GLU A 298 14.66 16.75 12.81
C GLU A 298 13.78 16.27 11.64
N ILE A 299 14.17 16.61 10.42
CA ILE A 299 13.58 16.07 9.18
C ILE A 299 13.78 14.56 9.13
N LEU A 300 15.01 14.09 9.38
CA LEU A 300 15.34 12.67 9.38
C LEU A 300 14.57 11.91 10.48
N ARG A 301 14.36 12.52 11.65
CA ARG A 301 13.48 12.00 12.72
C ARG A 301 12.03 11.92 12.26
N SER A 302 11.54 12.96 11.58
CA SER A 302 10.17 13.03 11.06
C SER A 302 9.90 11.97 9.98
N VAL A 303 10.87 11.64 9.12
CA VAL A 303 10.75 10.56 8.13
C VAL A 303 10.38 9.24 8.80
N SER A 304 11.01 8.91 9.94
CA SER A 304 10.71 7.69 10.68
C SER A 304 9.25 7.64 11.13
N MET A 305 8.72 8.77 11.60
CA MET A 305 7.32 8.89 11.99
C MET A 305 6.35 8.73 10.82
N PHE A 306 6.65 9.35 9.67
CA PHE A 306 5.79 9.21 8.48
C PHE A 306 5.82 7.79 7.90
N CYS A 307 6.93 7.05 8.06
CA CYS A 307 6.98 5.63 7.71
C CYS A 307 6.04 4.81 8.61
N LEU A 308 6.07 5.03 9.93
CA LEU A 308 5.15 4.36 10.87
C LEU A 308 3.68 4.71 10.61
N ALA A 309 3.41 5.97 10.22
CA ALA A 309 2.07 6.42 9.85
C ALA A 309 1.64 5.96 8.45
N ARG A 310 2.55 5.36 7.66
CA ARG A 310 2.36 4.97 6.26
C ARG A 310 1.87 6.11 5.37
N ASP A 311 2.32 7.34 5.66
CA ASP A 311 1.93 8.55 4.94
C ASP A 311 2.85 8.77 3.72
N LYS A 312 2.47 8.13 2.61
CA LYS A 312 3.23 8.17 1.36
C LYS A 312 3.38 9.60 0.81
N ASP A 313 2.32 10.39 0.82
CA ASP A 313 2.29 11.71 0.18
C ASP A 313 3.24 12.68 0.90
N THR A 314 3.29 12.62 2.23
CA THR A 314 4.23 13.42 3.01
C THR A 314 5.68 12.99 2.78
N ILE A 315 5.96 11.68 2.68
CA ILE A 315 7.31 11.19 2.36
C ILE A 315 7.72 11.62 0.94
N GLU A 316 6.81 11.54 -0.04
CA GLU A 316 7.05 11.97 -1.42
C GLU A 316 7.33 13.46 -1.50
N GLU A 317 6.57 14.27 -0.75
CA GLU A 317 6.78 15.71 -0.70
C GLU A 317 8.11 16.09 -0.03
N LEU A 318 8.45 15.47 1.11
CA LEU A 318 9.75 15.65 1.74
C LEU A 318 10.87 15.28 0.76
N CYS A 319 10.79 14.12 0.12
CA CYS A 319 11.79 13.71 -0.87
C CYS A 319 11.85 14.67 -2.07
N GLY A 320 10.72 15.25 -2.49
CA GLY A 320 10.65 16.27 -3.54
C GLY A 320 11.37 17.57 -3.18
N ILE A 321 11.23 18.01 -1.92
CA ILE A 321 11.95 19.16 -1.37
C ILE A 321 13.46 18.87 -1.38
N PHE A 322 13.87 17.67 -0.95
CA PHE A 322 15.28 17.33 -0.78
C PHE A 322 15.99 16.79 -2.02
N ASN A 323 15.27 16.36 -3.06
CA ASN A 323 15.88 15.90 -4.32
C ASN A 323 16.71 17.01 -5.01
N LYS A 324 16.46 18.28 -4.69
CA LYS A 324 17.29 19.41 -5.13
C LYS A 324 18.68 19.42 -4.48
N LYS A 325 18.89 18.69 -3.38
CA LYS A 325 20.16 18.50 -2.68
C LYS A 325 20.51 17.00 -2.69
N CYS A 326 21.22 16.54 -3.73
CA CYS A 326 21.58 15.14 -4.04
C CYS A 326 22.11 14.23 -2.90
N GLN A 327 22.38 14.73 -1.70
CA GLN A 327 23.03 13.99 -0.61
C GLN A 327 22.07 13.44 0.45
N LEU A 328 20.80 13.86 0.48
CA LEU A 328 19.85 13.46 1.53
C LEU A 328 19.09 12.17 1.21
N LYS A 329 18.83 11.89 -0.07
CA LYS A 329 18.07 10.71 -0.50
C LYS A 329 18.65 9.39 0.03
N PRO A 330 19.97 9.14 0.01
CA PRO A 330 20.54 7.92 0.58
C PRO A 330 20.36 7.80 2.10
N LYS A 331 20.45 8.93 2.83
CA LYS A 331 20.22 8.94 4.29
C LYS A 331 18.77 8.65 4.65
N ILE A 332 17.84 9.21 3.88
CA ILE A 332 16.41 8.92 4.03
C ILE A 332 16.16 7.43 3.75
N ALA A 333 16.70 6.88 2.66
CA ALA A 333 16.60 5.46 2.35
C ALA A 333 17.16 4.57 3.48
N GLU A 334 18.30 4.94 4.08
CA GLU A 334 18.87 4.23 5.24
C GLU A 334 17.90 4.22 6.44
N ILE A 335 17.25 5.35 6.73
CA ILE A 335 16.27 5.46 7.81
C ILE A 335 15.05 4.60 7.51
N VAL A 336 14.50 4.69 6.30
CA VAL A 336 13.38 3.84 5.87
C VAL A 336 13.74 2.36 6.01
N GLY A 337 14.97 1.97 5.63
CA GLY A 337 15.49 0.62 5.82
C GLY A 337 15.49 0.17 7.28
N LYS A 338 15.93 1.03 8.21
CA LYS A 338 15.88 0.76 9.66
C LYS A 338 14.44 0.64 10.17
N MET A 339 13.51 1.43 9.64
CA MET A 339 12.11 1.38 10.04
C MET A 339 11.43 0.08 9.62
N ILE A 340 11.72 -0.43 8.41
CA ILE A 340 11.20 -1.71 7.92
C ILE A 340 11.52 -2.85 8.90
N VAL A 341 12.73 -2.86 9.48
CA VAL A 341 13.15 -3.90 10.45
C VAL A 341 12.31 -3.88 11.73
N ASN A 342 11.76 -2.72 12.10
CA ASN A 342 10.95 -2.52 13.31
C ASN A 342 9.44 -2.72 13.08
N GLU A 343 9.00 -3.00 11.86
CA GLU A 343 7.60 -3.26 11.56
C GLU A 343 7.11 -4.58 12.20
N PRO A 344 5.81 -4.69 12.51
CA PRO A 344 5.25 -5.89 13.13
C PRO A 344 5.28 -7.08 12.15
N GLN A 345 6.02 -8.13 12.52
CA GLN A 345 6.23 -9.33 11.70
C GLN A 345 5.03 -10.30 11.64
N GLU A 346 3.86 -9.87 12.10
CA GLU A 346 2.63 -10.67 12.00
C GLU A 346 2.19 -10.79 10.54
N PHE A 347 1.87 -12.02 10.11
CA PHE A 347 1.48 -12.30 8.72
C PHE A 347 0.29 -11.46 8.25
N SER A 348 -0.67 -11.16 9.13
CA SER A 348 -1.84 -10.31 8.83
C SER A 348 -1.47 -8.89 8.42
N ASN A 349 -0.36 -8.35 8.95
CA ASN A 349 0.08 -6.98 8.69
C ASN A 349 1.12 -6.92 7.56
N MET A 350 1.80 -8.05 7.28
CA MET A 350 2.90 -8.13 6.33
C MET A 350 2.52 -7.65 4.92
N CYS A 351 1.33 -7.97 4.43
CA CYS A 351 0.87 -7.53 3.11
C CYS A 351 0.84 -6.01 2.98
N GLU A 352 0.21 -5.34 3.96
CA GLU A 352 0.08 -3.89 3.97
C GLU A 352 1.45 -3.20 4.07
N VAL A 353 2.30 -3.69 4.98
CA VAL A 353 3.66 -3.20 5.18
C VAL A 353 4.47 -3.31 3.89
N VAL A 354 4.54 -4.50 3.29
CA VAL A 354 5.36 -4.74 2.11
C VAL A 354 4.86 -3.94 0.91
N ASN A 355 3.55 -3.85 0.71
CA ASN A 355 2.99 -3.07 -0.40
C ASN A 355 3.27 -1.57 -0.24
N PHE A 356 3.23 -1.04 0.98
CA PHE A 356 3.59 0.35 1.26
C PHE A 356 5.06 0.63 0.91
N TYR A 357 5.99 -0.18 1.40
CA TYR A 357 7.42 0.03 1.14
C TYR A 357 7.82 -0.29 -0.31
N ASP A 358 7.18 -1.27 -0.96
CA ASP A 358 7.34 -1.52 -2.39
C ASP A 358 6.89 -0.31 -3.22
N LEU A 359 5.77 0.31 -2.85
CA LEU A 359 5.31 1.53 -3.50
C LEU A 359 6.33 2.66 -3.35
N LEU A 360 6.82 2.92 -2.13
CA LEU A 360 7.86 3.93 -1.88
C LEU A 360 9.14 3.65 -2.67
N LEU A 361 9.57 2.39 -2.74
CA LEU A 361 10.72 1.99 -3.54
C LEU A 361 10.51 2.30 -5.02
N ASN A 362 9.34 1.97 -5.57
CA ASN A 362 9.06 2.13 -6.99
C ASN A 362 8.73 3.58 -7.40
N THR A 363 8.33 4.45 -6.47
CA THR A 363 8.03 5.87 -6.77
C THR A 363 9.17 6.81 -6.39
N ILE A 364 9.75 6.66 -5.19
CA ILE A 364 10.71 7.61 -4.62
C ILE A 364 12.13 7.05 -4.71
N PHE A 365 12.35 5.82 -4.26
CA PHE A 365 13.68 5.22 -4.12
C PHE A 365 14.01 4.24 -5.24
N VAL A 366 13.66 4.59 -6.48
CA VAL A 366 13.80 3.71 -7.64
C VAL A 366 15.22 3.17 -7.76
N GLY A 367 15.36 1.84 -7.65
CA GLY A 367 16.64 1.13 -7.77
C GLY A 367 17.51 1.14 -6.52
N ASP A 368 17.01 1.56 -5.36
CA ASP A 368 17.76 1.51 -4.10
C ASP A 368 17.88 0.07 -3.58
N ASN A 369 19.06 -0.51 -3.73
CA ASN A 369 19.33 -1.88 -3.32
C ASN A 369 19.27 -2.09 -1.80
N SER A 370 19.55 -1.06 -1.00
CA SER A 370 19.53 -1.19 0.46
C SER A 370 18.11 -1.38 0.98
N LEU A 371 17.14 -0.69 0.37
CA LEU A 371 15.73 -0.86 0.66
C LEU A 371 15.18 -2.19 0.14
N ILE A 372 15.58 -2.61 -1.06
CA ILE A 372 15.25 -3.95 -1.57
C ILE A 372 15.71 -5.03 -0.58
N GLU A 373 16.94 -4.91 -0.08
CA GLU A 373 17.50 -5.83 0.90
C GLU A 373 16.74 -5.79 2.23
N ALA A 374 16.40 -4.60 2.74
CA ALA A 374 15.62 -4.44 3.96
C ALA A 374 14.21 -5.07 3.85
N ILE A 375 13.50 -4.85 2.74
CA ILE A 375 12.17 -5.46 2.50
C ILE A 375 12.32 -6.99 2.39
N SER A 376 13.32 -7.47 1.67
CA SER A 376 13.59 -8.91 1.58
C SER A 376 13.93 -9.53 2.93
N MET A 377 14.73 -8.88 3.77
CA MET A 377 15.03 -9.37 5.12
C MET A 377 13.77 -9.44 5.99
N TYR A 378 12.92 -8.40 5.92
CA TYR A 378 11.65 -8.35 6.65
C TYR A 378 10.68 -9.48 6.22
N VAL A 379 10.55 -9.73 4.92
CA VAL A 379 9.70 -10.81 4.41
C VAL A 379 10.24 -12.19 4.80
N ASN A 380 11.56 -12.36 4.85
CA ASN A 380 12.19 -13.66 4.97
C ASN A 380 12.77 -13.97 6.37
N VAL A 381 12.17 -13.42 7.43
CA VAL A 381 12.58 -13.74 8.81
C VAL A 381 12.43 -15.24 9.12
N ASP A 382 11.26 -15.81 8.79
CA ASP A 382 11.04 -17.26 8.73
C ASP A 382 10.39 -17.62 7.40
N THR A 383 11.22 -17.86 6.39
CA THR A 383 10.77 -18.21 5.02
C THR A 383 9.89 -19.45 5.01
N LYS A 384 10.14 -20.44 5.87
CA LYS A 384 9.37 -21.70 5.86
C LYS A 384 7.97 -21.48 6.44
N GLU A 385 7.88 -20.77 7.56
CA GLU A 385 6.59 -20.41 8.15
C GLU A 385 5.79 -19.50 7.20
N LEU A 386 6.46 -18.53 6.55
CA LEU A 386 5.83 -17.67 5.55
C LEU A 386 5.21 -18.49 4.40
N ILE A 387 5.98 -19.41 3.79
CA ILE A 387 5.50 -20.23 2.68
C ILE A 387 4.26 -21.02 3.09
N ASN A 388 4.28 -21.64 4.27
CA ASN A 388 3.14 -22.39 4.79
C ASN A 388 1.91 -21.51 4.97
N LYS A 389 2.06 -20.35 5.64
CA LYS A 389 0.95 -19.40 5.86
C LYS A 389 0.39 -18.87 4.55
N LEU A 390 1.26 -18.46 3.62
CA LEU A 390 0.88 -17.92 2.33
C LEU A 390 0.12 -18.94 1.49
N ASN A 391 0.59 -20.19 1.44
CA ASN A 391 -0.08 -21.26 0.71
C ASN A 391 -1.44 -21.63 1.32
N MET A 392 -1.55 -21.67 2.64
CA MET A 392 -2.82 -21.91 3.33
C MET A 392 -3.82 -20.78 3.09
N GLU A 393 -3.37 -19.53 3.18
CA GLU A 393 -4.19 -18.35 2.91
C GLU A 393 -4.66 -18.33 1.45
N PHE A 394 -3.76 -18.56 0.49
CA PHE A 394 -4.09 -18.65 -0.93
C PHE A 394 -5.08 -19.77 -1.20
N HIS A 395 -4.92 -20.91 -0.52
CA HIS A 395 -5.87 -22.00 -0.64
C HIS A 395 -7.27 -21.58 -0.19
N GLN A 396 -7.41 -20.91 0.95
CA GLN A 396 -8.71 -20.44 1.43
C GLN A 396 -9.33 -19.40 0.49
N ILE A 397 -8.56 -18.37 0.11
CA ILE A 397 -9.02 -17.30 -0.79
C ILE A 397 -9.47 -17.87 -2.14
N LEU A 398 -8.61 -18.67 -2.78
CA LEU A 398 -8.89 -19.20 -4.12
C LEU A 398 -9.98 -20.27 -4.13
N PHE A 399 -10.11 -21.03 -3.04
CA PHE A 399 -11.22 -21.98 -2.89
C PHE A 399 -12.58 -21.27 -2.84
N GLN A 400 -12.61 -20.05 -2.29
CA GLN A 400 -13.79 -19.18 -2.27
C GLN A 400 -13.95 -18.33 -3.55
N GLY A 401 -13.00 -18.42 -4.50
CA GLY A 401 -13.02 -17.64 -5.74
C GLY A 401 -12.52 -16.19 -5.58
N GLY A 402 -11.81 -15.88 -4.49
CA GLY A 402 -11.19 -14.57 -4.26
C GLY A 402 -9.93 -14.32 -5.09
N SER A 403 -9.31 -13.15 -4.89
CA SER A 403 -8.08 -12.72 -5.58
C SER A 403 -6.89 -12.70 -4.62
N ILE A 404 -5.71 -13.05 -5.12
CA ILE A 404 -4.43 -13.02 -4.37
C ILE A 404 -3.55 -11.82 -4.77
N ALA A 405 -4.09 -10.83 -5.50
CA ALA A 405 -3.32 -9.71 -6.04
C ALA A 405 -2.58 -8.89 -4.97
N ASP A 406 -3.19 -8.75 -3.79
CA ASP A 406 -2.65 -7.97 -2.67
C ASP A 406 -1.35 -8.58 -2.11
N TYR A 407 -1.07 -9.84 -2.40
CA TYR A 407 0.14 -10.55 -1.96
C TYR A 407 1.31 -10.45 -2.95
N SER A 408 1.15 -9.70 -4.05
CA SER A 408 2.19 -9.54 -5.07
C SER A 408 3.50 -8.96 -4.52
N GLY A 409 3.42 -8.02 -3.55
CA GLY A 409 4.58 -7.49 -2.85
C GLY A 409 5.35 -8.60 -2.11
N ILE A 410 4.67 -9.42 -1.30
CA ILE A 410 5.31 -10.54 -0.58
C ILE A 410 5.96 -11.51 -1.56
N LEU A 411 5.23 -11.89 -2.62
CA LEU A 411 5.73 -12.80 -3.66
C LEU A 411 6.99 -12.25 -4.37
N LYS A 412 7.08 -10.94 -4.58
CA LYS A 412 8.25 -10.30 -5.19
C LYS A 412 9.51 -10.52 -4.34
N TYR A 413 9.40 -10.28 -3.03
CA TYR A 413 10.55 -10.24 -2.11
C TYR A 413 10.85 -11.55 -1.38
N MET A 414 9.97 -12.56 -1.44
CA MET A 414 10.21 -13.84 -0.77
C MET A 414 11.38 -14.64 -1.37
N TYR A 415 12.04 -15.42 -0.53
CA TYR A 415 13.02 -16.45 -0.88
C TYR A 415 12.32 -17.80 -1.10
N SER A 416 13.07 -18.78 -1.60
CA SER A 416 12.60 -20.15 -1.84
C SER A 416 11.29 -20.20 -2.66
N LYS A 417 11.28 -19.47 -3.78
CA LYS A 417 10.12 -19.38 -4.68
C LYS A 417 9.76 -20.74 -5.29
N ASP A 418 10.75 -21.62 -5.43
CA ASP A 418 10.58 -23.01 -5.85
C ASP A 418 9.73 -23.82 -4.86
N ASP A 419 10.05 -23.75 -3.57
CA ASP A 419 9.30 -24.43 -2.50
C ASP A 419 7.85 -23.92 -2.47
N PHE A 420 7.66 -22.60 -2.57
CA PHE A 420 6.32 -22.01 -2.65
C PHE A 420 5.51 -22.54 -3.83
N VAL A 421 6.07 -22.50 -5.06
CA VAL A 421 5.37 -22.97 -6.27
C VAL A 421 4.99 -24.44 -6.14
N PHE A 422 5.86 -25.25 -5.54
CA PHE A 422 5.60 -26.67 -5.36
C PHE A 422 4.41 -26.92 -4.42
N ASP A 423 4.44 -26.32 -3.23
CA ASP A 423 3.36 -26.44 -2.25
C ASP A 423 2.05 -25.87 -2.80
N TYR A 424 2.12 -24.73 -3.49
CA TYR A 424 0.98 -24.14 -4.19
C TYR A 424 0.41 -25.11 -5.23
N ALA A 425 1.27 -25.75 -6.02
CA ALA A 425 0.85 -26.70 -7.05
C ALA A 425 0.10 -27.89 -6.45
N GLY A 426 0.56 -28.43 -5.32
CA GLY A 426 -0.16 -29.48 -4.59
C GLY A 426 -1.57 -29.03 -4.19
N LEU A 427 -1.69 -27.84 -3.62
CA LEU A 427 -2.98 -27.26 -3.24
C LEU A 427 -3.87 -26.92 -4.45
N CYS A 428 -3.27 -26.50 -5.57
CA CYS A 428 -3.95 -26.25 -6.84
C CYS A 428 -4.62 -27.53 -7.37
N VAL A 429 -3.89 -28.65 -7.36
CA VAL A 429 -4.45 -29.97 -7.71
C VAL A 429 -5.62 -30.31 -6.80
N GLN A 430 -5.47 -30.15 -5.48
CA GLN A 430 -6.56 -30.42 -4.53
C GLN A 430 -7.81 -29.57 -4.84
N ARG A 431 -7.65 -28.27 -5.11
CA ARG A 431 -8.78 -27.39 -5.47
C ARG A 431 -9.43 -27.83 -6.78
N PHE A 432 -8.66 -28.24 -7.79
CA PHE A 432 -9.22 -28.79 -9.04
C PHE A 432 -9.95 -30.13 -8.85
N LEU A 433 -9.50 -30.97 -7.93
CA LEU A 433 -10.19 -32.23 -7.61
C LEU A 433 -11.54 -31.98 -6.91
N ILE A 434 -11.65 -30.92 -6.10
CA ILE A 434 -12.87 -30.59 -5.37
C ILE A 434 -13.85 -29.75 -6.21
N ASN A 435 -13.37 -28.64 -6.78
CA ASN A 435 -14.20 -27.65 -7.46
C ASN A 435 -14.29 -27.88 -8.98
N GLY A 436 -13.52 -28.82 -9.53
CA GLY A 436 -13.54 -29.14 -10.95
C GLY A 436 -13.20 -27.95 -11.83
N THR A 437 -13.94 -27.76 -12.91
CA THR A 437 -13.69 -26.71 -13.91
C THR A 437 -14.06 -25.30 -13.43
N LYS A 438 -14.91 -25.20 -12.41
CA LYS A 438 -15.26 -23.90 -11.80
C LYS A 438 -14.06 -23.18 -11.17
N GLN A 439 -13.02 -23.94 -10.81
CA GLN A 439 -11.78 -23.43 -10.23
C GLN A 439 -10.87 -22.76 -11.28
N LEU A 440 -11.06 -23.04 -12.57
CA LEU A 440 -10.14 -22.63 -13.63
C LEU A 440 -9.89 -21.11 -13.70
N PRO A 441 -10.91 -20.22 -13.62
CA PRO A 441 -10.70 -18.78 -13.69
C PRO A 441 -9.84 -18.25 -12.54
N ALA A 442 -10.08 -18.76 -11.32
CA ALA A 442 -9.33 -18.35 -10.12
C ALA A 442 -7.85 -18.76 -10.22
N GLU A 443 -7.56 -19.98 -10.69
CA GLU A 443 -6.18 -20.45 -10.86
C GLU A 443 -5.45 -19.75 -12.00
N MET A 444 -6.15 -19.40 -13.08
CA MET A 444 -5.57 -18.59 -14.16
C MET A 444 -5.20 -17.19 -13.68
N ALA A 445 -6.07 -16.55 -12.90
CA ALA A 445 -5.78 -15.26 -12.29
C ALA A 445 -4.61 -15.34 -11.31
N ALA A 446 -4.61 -16.35 -10.43
CA ALA A 446 -3.53 -16.58 -9.47
C ALA A 446 -2.18 -16.86 -10.15
N LYS A 447 -2.17 -17.71 -11.18
CA LYS A 447 -1.00 -17.96 -12.02
C LYS A 447 -0.42 -16.65 -12.59
N SER A 448 -1.27 -15.76 -13.10
CA SER A 448 -0.85 -14.47 -13.63
C SER A 448 -0.19 -13.61 -12.57
N VAL A 449 -0.80 -13.49 -11.38
CA VAL A 449 -0.23 -12.75 -10.24
C VAL A 449 1.13 -13.31 -9.85
N ILE A 450 1.24 -14.63 -9.65
CA ILE A 450 2.48 -15.29 -9.24
C ILE A 450 3.57 -15.07 -10.31
N ALA A 451 3.27 -15.33 -11.57
CA ALA A 451 4.23 -15.18 -12.67
C ALA A 451 4.74 -13.74 -12.84
N ASN A 452 3.88 -12.74 -12.62
CA ASN A 452 4.22 -11.32 -12.77
C ASN A 452 4.92 -10.74 -11.53
N SER A 453 4.83 -11.41 -10.37
CA SER A 453 5.45 -10.93 -9.13
C SER A 453 6.98 -11.00 -9.16
N SER A 454 7.57 -11.92 -9.94
CA SER A 454 9.01 -11.95 -10.16
C SER A 454 9.41 -12.69 -11.45
N LEU A 455 10.57 -12.32 -12.02
CA LEU A 455 11.15 -13.04 -13.16
C LEU A 455 11.40 -14.53 -12.84
N VAL A 456 11.78 -14.82 -11.60
CA VAL A 456 12.02 -16.20 -11.12
C VAL A 456 10.73 -17.01 -11.18
N PHE A 457 9.62 -16.45 -10.72
CA PHE A 457 8.32 -17.13 -10.81
C PHE A 457 7.93 -17.38 -12.26
N SER A 458 8.12 -16.43 -13.16
CA SER A 458 7.86 -16.64 -14.59
C SER A 458 8.61 -17.87 -15.15
N GLN A 459 9.81 -18.16 -14.64
CA GLN A 459 10.58 -19.35 -15.03
C GLN A 459 10.13 -20.64 -14.33
N THR A 460 9.59 -20.57 -13.11
CA THR A 460 9.21 -21.74 -12.30
C THR A 460 7.71 -22.08 -12.37
N ILE A 461 6.86 -21.20 -12.91
CA ILE A 461 5.40 -21.37 -13.03
C ILE A 461 4.97 -22.49 -14.01
N SER A 462 5.93 -23.17 -14.63
CA SER A 462 5.67 -24.25 -15.59
C SER A 462 4.83 -25.37 -14.97
N LEU A 463 5.06 -25.69 -13.69
CA LEU A 463 4.30 -26.70 -12.97
C LEU A 463 2.81 -26.34 -12.86
N ILE A 464 2.50 -25.13 -12.40
CA ILE A 464 1.13 -24.62 -12.29
C ILE A 464 0.47 -24.53 -13.68
N THR A 465 1.23 -24.09 -14.69
CA THR A 465 0.76 -24.04 -16.07
C THR A 465 0.33 -25.41 -16.57
N GLN A 466 1.14 -26.44 -16.33
CA GLN A 466 0.81 -27.80 -16.75
C GLN A 466 -0.42 -28.37 -16.05
N ILE A 467 -0.65 -28.01 -14.78
CA ILE A 467 -1.87 -28.39 -14.07
C ILE A 467 -3.10 -27.75 -14.72
N ILE A 468 -3.04 -26.44 -14.98
CA ILE A 468 -4.13 -25.70 -15.62
C ILE A 468 -4.40 -26.26 -17.02
N ASP A 469 -3.35 -26.44 -17.83
CA ASP A 469 -3.47 -27.00 -19.19
C ASP A 469 -4.01 -28.44 -19.14
N GLY A 470 -3.55 -29.23 -18.17
CA GLY A 470 -4.01 -30.58 -17.90
C GLY A 470 -5.49 -30.63 -17.54
N LYS A 471 -5.96 -29.63 -16.78
CA LYS A 471 -7.36 -29.47 -16.44
C LYS A 471 -8.19 -29.09 -17.67
N MET A 472 -7.74 -28.10 -18.44
CA MET A 472 -8.42 -27.69 -19.67
C MET A 472 -8.58 -28.85 -20.64
N LYS A 473 -7.51 -29.62 -20.87
CA LYS A 473 -7.55 -30.83 -21.72
C LYS A 473 -8.57 -31.85 -21.22
N SER A 474 -8.63 -32.09 -19.91
CA SER A 474 -9.62 -33.02 -19.34
C SER A 474 -11.06 -32.56 -19.58
N ASP A 475 -11.30 -31.24 -19.54
CA ASP A 475 -12.61 -30.64 -19.79
C ASP A 475 -13.00 -30.69 -21.27
N GLU A 476 -12.07 -30.39 -22.18
CA GLU A 476 -12.24 -30.56 -23.63
C GLU A 476 -12.59 -32.01 -24.01
N MET A 477 -12.03 -32.97 -23.28
CA MET A 477 -12.35 -34.39 -23.41
C MET A 477 -13.70 -34.77 -22.78
N GLY A 478 -14.40 -33.86 -22.11
CA GLY A 478 -15.68 -34.12 -21.45
C GLY A 478 -15.57 -34.83 -20.10
N PHE A 479 -14.40 -34.73 -19.43
CA PHE A 479 -14.14 -35.33 -18.13
C PHE A 479 -13.88 -34.25 -17.06
N PRO A 480 -14.92 -33.57 -16.56
CA PRO A 480 -14.77 -32.41 -15.67
C PRO A 480 -14.21 -32.74 -14.28
N ASN A 481 -14.15 -34.02 -13.88
CA ASN A 481 -13.60 -34.48 -12.59
C ASN A 481 -12.25 -35.19 -12.73
N VAL A 482 -11.63 -35.10 -13.91
CA VAL A 482 -10.31 -35.67 -14.19
C VAL A 482 -9.30 -34.54 -14.24
N LEU A 483 -8.03 -34.88 -13.96
CA LEU A 483 -6.88 -34.01 -14.17
C LEU A 483 -5.82 -34.83 -14.90
N ILE A 484 -5.38 -34.35 -16.06
CA ILE A 484 -4.39 -35.04 -16.90
C ILE A 484 -3.05 -34.33 -16.76
N LEU A 485 -2.06 -34.96 -16.14
CA LEU A 485 -0.74 -34.37 -15.89
C LEU A 485 0.35 -35.07 -16.69
N SER A 486 1.43 -34.34 -16.99
CA SER A 486 2.64 -34.93 -17.55
C SER A 486 3.45 -35.66 -16.48
N THR A 487 3.89 -36.87 -16.78
CA THR A 487 4.71 -37.70 -15.86
C THR A 487 6.09 -37.11 -15.58
N THR A 488 6.55 -36.15 -16.38
CA THR A 488 7.89 -35.55 -16.27
C THR A 488 8.07 -34.58 -15.10
N HIS A 489 6.98 -34.02 -14.57
CA HIS A 489 7.06 -32.92 -13.60
C HIS A 489 6.38 -33.23 -12.27
N TRP A 490 5.59 -34.30 -12.21
CA TRP A 490 4.81 -34.61 -11.02
C TRP A 490 5.43 -35.80 -10.27
N PRO A 491 5.66 -35.70 -8.95
CA PRO A 491 6.31 -36.73 -8.14
C PRO A 491 5.38 -37.90 -7.82
N PHE A 492 4.31 -38.11 -8.58
CA PHE A 492 3.48 -39.29 -8.36
C PHE A 492 4.35 -40.53 -8.59
N LYS A 493 4.32 -41.47 -7.63
CA LYS A 493 4.90 -42.80 -7.84
C LYS A 493 4.46 -43.32 -9.20
N SER A 494 5.34 -44.05 -9.89
CA SER A 494 5.02 -44.66 -11.18
C SER A 494 3.65 -45.33 -11.06
N ALA A 495 2.73 -44.96 -11.95
CA ALA A 495 1.38 -45.49 -11.89
C ALA A 495 1.42 -47.02 -11.85
N TYR A 496 0.65 -47.59 -10.92
CA TYR A 496 0.48 -49.03 -10.87
C TYR A 496 -0.20 -49.52 -12.14
N SER A 497 -0.20 -50.84 -12.33
CA SER A 497 -0.96 -51.44 -13.41
C SER A 497 -2.42 -50.97 -13.32
N LYS A 498 -3.05 -50.78 -14.48
CA LYS A 498 -4.43 -50.27 -14.57
C LYS A 498 -5.37 -51.05 -13.64
N PRO A 499 -6.21 -50.38 -12.83
CA PRO A 499 -7.10 -51.07 -11.90
C PRO A 499 -8.03 -52.05 -12.63
N LYS A 500 -8.43 -53.10 -11.92
CA LYS A 500 -9.24 -54.19 -12.43
C LYS A 500 -10.74 -53.88 -12.34
N PHE A 501 -11.20 -53.37 -11.20
CA PHE A 501 -12.61 -53.13 -10.89
C PHE A 501 -13.05 -51.69 -11.22
N LEU A 502 -12.13 -50.73 -11.25
CA LEU A 502 -12.38 -49.35 -11.67
C LEU A 502 -12.29 -49.12 -13.20
N ARG A 503 -12.31 -50.18 -14.00
CA ARG A 503 -12.22 -50.08 -15.47
C ARG A 503 -13.30 -49.22 -16.12
N ALA A 504 -14.49 -49.20 -15.53
CA ALA A 504 -15.59 -48.37 -15.97
C ALA A 504 -15.25 -46.86 -15.96
N ILE A 505 -14.28 -46.42 -15.15
CA ILE A 505 -13.76 -45.05 -15.12
C ILE A 505 -12.60 -44.89 -16.11
N THR A 506 -11.63 -45.83 -16.10
CA THR A 506 -10.41 -45.70 -16.89
C THR A 506 -10.62 -45.87 -18.40
N ASP A 507 -11.47 -46.81 -18.81
CA ASP A 507 -11.58 -47.21 -20.22
C ASP A 507 -12.10 -46.06 -21.10
N PRO A 508 -13.17 -45.34 -20.72
CA PRO A 508 -13.64 -44.19 -21.51
C PRO A 508 -12.59 -43.08 -21.62
N ILE A 509 -11.85 -42.81 -20.53
CA ILE A 509 -10.79 -41.79 -20.51
C ILE A 509 -9.66 -42.20 -21.45
N GLU A 510 -9.20 -43.45 -21.36
CA GLU A 510 -8.10 -43.97 -22.18
C GLU A 510 -8.46 -43.98 -23.67
N ILE A 511 -9.66 -44.44 -24.03
CA ILE A 511 -10.13 -44.47 -25.41
C ILE A 511 -10.11 -43.05 -25.99
N ARG A 512 -10.71 -42.10 -25.29
CA ARG A 512 -10.78 -40.71 -25.76
C ARG A 512 -9.41 -40.03 -25.77
N TYR A 513 -8.55 -40.34 -24.80
CA TYR A 513 -7.18 -39.84 -24.76
C TYR A 513 -6.38 -40.32 -25.96
N LYS A 514 -6.41 -41.62 -26.26
CA LYS A 514 -5.71 -42.20 -27.42
C LYS A 514 -6.23 -41.68 -28.75
N GLN A 515 -7.52 -41.35 -28.85
CA GLN A 515 -8.08 -40.73 -30.05
C GLN A 515 -7.49 -39.33 -30.31
N MET A 516 -7.21 -38.55 -29.26
CA MET A 516 -6.64 -37.21 -29.38
C MET A 516 -5.10 -37.21 -29.42
N PHE A 517 -4.46 -38.13 -28.71
CA PHE A 517 -3.01 -38.20 -28.52
C PHE A 517 -2.48 -39.62 -28.80
N PRO A 518 -2.49 -40.08 -30.06
CA PRO A 518 -2.21 -41.47 -30.41
C PRO A 518 -0.78 -41.94 -30.11
N GLN A 519 0.17 -41.01 -30.01
CA GLN A 519 1.58 -41.30 -29.70
C GLN A 519 1.87 -41.32 -28.19
N ASN A 520 0.91 -40.90 -27.36
CA ASN A 520 1.10 -40.78 -25.92
C ASN A 520 0.47 -41.97 -25.20
N THR A 521 1.05 -42.33 -24.07
CA THR A 521 0.49 -43.32 -23.14
C THR A 521 -0.10 -42.59 -21.94
N ILE A 522 -1.27 -43.04 -21.48
CA ILE A 522 -1.89 -42.56 -20.26
C ILE A 522 -1.75 -43.61 -19.17
N THR A 523 -1.52 -43.15 -17.95
CA THR A 523 -1.44 -44.01 -16.78
C THR A 523 -2.36 -43.50 -15.69
N PHE A 524 -2.76 -44.39 -14.78
CA PHE A 524 -3.83 -44.16 -13.83
C PHE A 524 -3.34 -44.43 -12.41
N PRO A 525 -2.75 -43.44 -11.72
CA PRO A 525 -2.20 -43.64 -10.39
C PRO A 525 -3.34 -43.62 -9.36
N THR A 526 -3.98 -44.77 -9.15
CA THR A 526 -5.21 -44.93 -8.35
C THR A 526 -5.06 -44.45 -6.91
N ASN A 527 -3.84 -44.43 -6.39
CA ASN A 527 -3.55 -43.95 -5.05
C ASN A 527 -3.91 -42.46 -4.86
N TYR A 528 -3.88 -41.63 -5.91
CA TYR A 528 -4.28 -40.23 -5.80
C TYR A 528 -5.76 -39.96 -6.10
N TRP A 529 -6.57 -41.02 -6.17
CA TRP A 529 -7.98 -40.89 -6.54
C TRP A 529 -8.83 -40.79 -5.29
N TYR A 530 -9.86 -39.94 -5.35
CA TYR A 530 -10.93 -39.91 -4.37
C TYR A 530 -12.24 -40.21 -5.10
N ILE A 531 -12.85 -41.36 -4.80
CA ILE A 531 -13.98 -41.91 -5.56
C ILE A 531 -15.15 -42.13 -4.62
N THR A 532 -16.34 -41.82 -5.11
CA THR A 532 -17.59 -42.12 -4.40
C THR A 532 -18.35 -43.22 -5.13
N VAL A 533 -18.71 -44.28 -4.42
CA VAL A 533 -19.49 -45.41 -4.93
C VAL A 533 -20.76 -45.61 -4.11
N ARG A 534 -21.77 -46.23 -4.71
CA ARG A 534 -23.03 -46.57 -4.03
C ARG A 534 -22.93 -47.95 -3.41
N TYR A 535 -23.21 -48.04 -2.11
CA TYR A 535 -23.38 -49.31 -1.43
C TYR A 535 -24.86 -49.70 -1.39
N GLU A 536 -25.30 -50.52 -2.34
CA GLU A 536 -26.72 -50.88 -2.51
C GLU A 536 -27.31 -51.59 -1.30
N GLY A 537 -26.55 -52.47 -0.65
CA GLY A 537 -27.01 -53.24 0.51
C GLY A 537 -27.37 -52.38 1.73
N LYS A 538 -26.80 -51.18 1.85
CA LYS A 538 -27.05 -50.24 2.97
C LYS A 538 -27.64 -48.91 2.52
N LYS A 539 -27.90 -48.75 1.21
CA LYS A 539 -28.46 -47.52 0.60
C LYS A 539 -27.68 -46.25 0.96
N CYS A 540 -26.36 -46.35 1.11
CA CYS A 540 -25.48 -45.23 1.41
C CYS A 540 -24.42 -45.06 0.30
N LEU A 541 -23.72 -43.94 0.32
CA LEU A 541 -22.56 -43.67 -0.51
C LEU A 541 -21.29 -43.87 0.32
N LEU A 542 -20.28 -44.51 -0.26
CA LEU A 542 -18.96 -44.68 0.32
C LEU A 542 -17.98 -43.82 -0.48
N SER A 543 -17.25 -42.95 0.20
CA SER A 543 -16.32 -42.00 -0.40
C SER A 543 -14.92 -42.21 0.18
N GLY A 544 -13.94 -42.57 -0.64
CA GLY A 544 -12.59 -42.86 -0.16
C GLY A 544 -11.55 -42.97 -1.26
N THR A 545 -10.36 -43.47 -0.92
CA THR A 545 -9.23 -43.54 -1.86
C THR A 545 -9.46 -44.59 -2.95
N GLY A 546 -8.77 -44.44 -4.09
CA GLY A 546 -8.88 -45.40 -5.20
C GLY A 546 -8.65 -46.85 -4.78
N PRO A 547 -7.59 -47.20 -4.02
CA PRO A 547 -7.40 -48.56 -3.53
C PRO A 547 -8.51 -49.05 -2.61
N GLN A 548 -9.02 -48.21 -1.70
CA GLN A 548 -10.16 -48.60 -0.85
C GLN A 548 -11.39 -48.94 -1.70
N ILE A 549 -11.69 -48.13 -2.72
CA ILE A 549 -12.84 -48.38 -3.59
C ILE A 549 -12.62 -49.60 -4.49
N GLU A 550 -11.43 -49.80 -5.04
CA GLU A 550 -11.08 -51.02 -5.80
C GLU A 550 -11.29 -52.28 -4.94
N ILE A 551 -10.86 -52.22 -3.68
CA ILE A 551 -11.05 -53.28 -2.68
C ILE A 551 -12.54 -53.54 -2.43
N LEU A 552 -13.33 -52.50 -2.20
CA LEU A 552 -14.76 -52.63 -1.93
C LEU A 552 -15.53 -53.16 -3.15
N LEU A 553 -15.18 -52.74 -4.37
CA LEU A 553 -15.79 -53.22 -5.60
C LEU A 553 -15.51 -54.70 -5.87
N ALA A 554 -14.39 -55.25 -5.37
CA ALA A 554 -14.07 -56.67 -5.51
C ALA A 554 -15.13 -57.58 -4.84
N PHE A 555 -15.85 -57.09 -3.82
CA PHE A 555 -16.94 -57.84 -3.18
C PHE A 555 -18.17 -58.04 -4.06
N ASN A 556 -18.29 -57.33 -5.19
CA ASN A 556 -19.36 -57.59 -6.15
C ASN A 556 -19.23 -58.97 -6.83
N SER A 557 -18.03 -59.55 -6.85
CA SER A 557 -17.75 -60.85 -7.47
C SER A 557 -17.15 -61.87 -6.53
N ASN A 558 -16.75 -61.47 -5.32
CA ASN A 558 -16.07 -62.32 -4.35
C ASN A 558 -16.77 -62.23 -2.99
N GLN A 559 -16.94 -63.36 -2.31
CA GLN A 559 -17.50 -63.38 -0.94
C GLN A 559 -16.50 -62.90 0.11
N PHE A 560 -15.21 -63.09 -0.17
CA PHE A 560 -14.10 -62.66 0.65
C PHE A 560 -12.97 -62.15 -0.24
N ILE A 561 -12.09 -61.34 0.32
CA ILE A 561 -10.89 -60.85 -0.35
C ILE A 561 -9.65 -61.18 0.49
N THR A 562 -8.49 -61.18 -0.16
CA THR A 562 -7.17 -61.28 0.48
C THR A 562 -6.31 -60.10 0.03
N SER A 563 -5.30 -59.73 0.82
CA SER A 563 -4.38 -58.63 0.47
C SER A 563 -3.60 -58.88 -0.83
N SER A 564 -3.35 -60.14 -1.17
CA SER A 564 -2.65 -60.56 -2.39
C SER A 564 -3.49 -60.51 -3.66
N MET A 565 -4.82 -60.41 -3.57
CA MET A 565 -5.73 -60.47 -4.73
C MET A 565 -5.55 -59.31 -5.71
N PHE A 566 -4.97 -58.20 -5.26
CA PHE A 566 -4.84 -56.96 -6.02
C PHE A 566 -3.43 -56.77 -6.62
N ASN A 567 -2.51 -57.72 -6.43
CA ASN A 567 -1.16 -57.65 -6.99
C ASN A 567 -1.16 -58.21 -8.43
N PRO A 568 -0.59 -57.53 -9.45
CA PRO A 568 0.27 -56.32 -9.39
C PRO A 568 -0.43 -54.98 -9.64
N GLU A 569 -1.76 -54.95 -9.69
CA GLU A 569 -2.54 -53.73 -9.91
C GLU A 569 -2.43 -52.71 -8.77
N ILE A 570 -2.29 -53.16 -7.53
CA ILE A 570 -2.02 -52.36 -6.35
C ILE A 570 -0.89 -53.06 -5.56
N PRO A 571 0.17 -52.35 -5.14
CA PRO A 571 1.22 -52.93 -4.32
C PRO A 571 0.67 -53.49 -3.03
N ALA A 572 1.21 -54.63 -2.59
CA ALA A 572 0.74 -55.31 -1.39
C ALA A 572 0.75 -54.42 -0.14
N ALA A 573 1.73 -53.51 0.01
CA ALA A 573 1.78 -52.55 1.12
C ALA A 573 0.57 -51.61 1.13
N LEU A 574 0.25 -51.00 -0.02
CA LEU A 574 -0.91 -50.11 -0.16
C LEU A 574 -2.24 -50.85 -0.04
N SER A 575 -2.34 -52.06 -0.59
CA SER A 575 -3.54 -52.89 -0.39
C SER A 575 -3.72 -53.25 1.09
N PHE A 576 -2.63 -53.57 1.78
CA PHE A 576 -2.69 -53.88 3.21
C PHE A 576 -3.14 -52.68 4.02
N THR A 577 -2.55 -51.50 3.83
CA THR A 577 -2.93 -50.28 4.58
C THR A 577 -4.35 -49.82 4.25
N ALA A 578 -4.79 -49.96 2.99
CA ALA A 578 -6.17 -49.68 2.62
C ALA A 578 -7.18 -50.66 3.23
N ILE A 579 -6.85 -51.95 3.34
CA ILE A 579 -7.69 -52.94 4.04
C ILE A 579 -7.71 -52.65 5.54
N ASP A 580 -6.56 -52.36 6.13
CA ASP A 580 -6.41 -52.07 7.57
C ASP A 580 -7.29 -50.88 7.98
N SER A 581 -7.31 -49.81 7.19
CA SER A 581 -8.18 -48.67 7.47
C SER A 581 -9.67 -49.00 7.35
N LEU A 582 -10.07 -49.95 6.50
CA LEU A 582 -11.46 -50.42 6.41
C LEU A 582 -11.85 -51.40 7.54
N THR A 583 -10.87 -51.95 8.26
CA THR A 583 -11.09 -52.76 9.46
C THR A 583 -10.99 -51.98 10.77
N ASP A 584 -10.51 -50.73 10.71
CA ASP A 584 -10.36 -49.87 11.88
C ASP A 584 -11.71 -49.58 12.55
N GLN A 585 -11.69 -49.35 13.87
CA GLN A 585 -12.88 -49.11 14.70
C GLN A 585 -13.69 -47.90 14.22
N SER A 586 -13.03 -46.96 13.54
CA SER A 586 -13.67 -45.76 12.98
C SER A 586 -14.64 -46.05 11.82
N CYS A 587 -14.49 -47.19 11.11
CA CYS A 587 -15.27 -47.50 9.91
C CYS A 587 -15.85 -48.93 9.90
N GLU A 588 -15.19 -49.91 10.52
CA GLU A 588 -15.58 -51.33 10.65
C GLU A 588 -16.38 -51.92 9.48
N LEU A 589 -16.02 -51.58 8.24
CA LEU A 589 -16.70 -52.09 7.05
C LEU A 589 -16.33 -53.54 6.77
N LEU A 590 -15.11 -53.93 7.16
CA LEU A 590 -14.57 -55.26 6.94
C LEU A 590 -14.34 -56.00 8.27
N ARG A 591 -14.61 -57.30 8.26
CA ARG A 591 -14.25 -58.24 9.33
C ARG A 591 -13.13 -59.15 8.85
N LYS A 592 -12.06 -59.23 9.63
CA LYS A 592 -10.94 -60.15 9.39
C LYS A 592 -11.23 -61.54 9.97
N ALA A 593 -10.96 -62.59 9.20
CA ALA A 593 -10.93 -63.98 9.67
C ALA A 593 -9.74 -64.71 9.04
N GLY A 594 -8.64 -64.81 9.78
CA GLY A 594 -7.34 -65.23 9.22
C GLY A 594 -6.81 -64.21 8.20
N GLU A 595 -6.41 -64.70 7.02
CA GLU A 595 -5.97 -63.87 5.88
C GLU A 595 -7.11 -63.39 4.97
N MET A 596 -8.35 -63.75 5.32
CA MET A 596 -9.54 -63.40 4.55
C MET A 596 -10.29 -62.25 5.20
N TYR A 597 -10.80 -61.34 4.38
CA TYR A 597 -11.62 -60.21 4.81
C TYR A 597 -13.01 -60.33 4.21
N PHE A 598 -14.02 -60.09 5.04
CA PHE A 598 -15.44 -60.20 4.70
C PHE A 598 -16.13 -58.86 4.90
N LEU A 599 -17.07 -58.51 4.03
CA LEU A 599 -17.91 -57.34 4.23
C LEU A 599 -18.85 -57.55 5.43
N LYS A 600 -18.88 -56.60 6.36
CA LYS A 600 -19.66 -56.70 7.60
C LYS A 600 -21.16 -56.51 7.31
N THR A 601 -21.96 -57.55 7.54
CA THR A 601 -23.41 -57.53 7.23
C THR A 601 -24.22 -56.68 8.21
N ASP A 602 -23.74 -56.51 9.44
CA ASP A 602 -24.32 -55.71 10.52
C ASP A 602 -23.82 -54.25 10.54
N PHE A 603 -23.00 -53.85 9.57
CA PHE A 603 -22.60 -52.45 9.43
C PHE A 603 -23.82 -51.53 9.31
N THR A 604 -23.88 -50.49 10.13
CA THR A 604 -24.99 -49.51 10.12
C THR A 604 -24.42 -48.15 9.77
N PRO A 605 -24.78 -47.57 8.61
CA PRO A 605 -24.20 -46.31 8.16
C PRO A 605 -24.60 -45.18 9.13
N ALA A 606 -23.62 -44.43 9.62
CA ALA A 606 -23.86 -43.26 10.46
C ALA A 606 -24.51 -42.09 9.67
N SER A 607 -24.35 -42.08 8.35
CA SER A 607 -24.77 -41.02 7.45
C SER A 607 -25.06 -41.57 6.04
N ASN A 608 -25.76 -40.78 5.21
CA ASN A 608 -26.02 -41.13 3.81
C ASN A 608 -24.73 -41.20 2.97
N ILE A 609 -23.70 -40.44 3.35
CA ILE A 609 -22.37 -40.45 2.75
C ILE A 609 -21.37 -40.76 3.85
N ILE A 610 -20.66 -41.87 3.72
CA ILE A 610 -19.61 -42.30 4.63
C ILE A 610 -18.28 -41.98 3.98
N HIS A 611 -17.49 -41.14 4.64
CA HIS A 611 -16.11 -40.89 4.29
C HIS A 611 -15.25 -41.97 4.93
N LEU A 612 -14.53 -42.73 4.09
CA LEU A 612 -13.65 -43.80 4.52
C LEU A 612 -12.38 -43.20 5.16
N PRO A 613 -11.83 -43.83 6.20
CA PRO A 613 -10.62 -43.35 6.87
C PRO A 613 -9.41 -43.42 5.92
N ILE A 614 -8.64 -42.34 5.83
CA ILE A 614 -7.47 -42.27 4.94
C ILE A 614 -6.36 -43.20 5.47
N PRO A 615 -5.77 -44.08 4.64
CA PRO A 615 -4.72 -44.99 5.12
C PRO A 615 -3.41 -44.25 5.46
N LYS A 616 -2.69 -44.69 6.50
CA LYS A 616 -1.53 -43.98 7.07
C LYS A 616 -0.31 -43.83 6.14
N GLU A 617 -0.04 -44.80 5.26
CA GLU A 617 1.07 -44.74 4.28
C GLU A 617 0.88 -43.68 3.17
N TYR A 618 -0.29 -43.02 3.12
CA TYR A 618 -0.52 -41.90 2.18
C TYR A 618 0.11 -40.58 2.65
N GLU A 619 0.58 -40.50 3.89
CA GLU A 619 1.19 -39.30 4.44
C GLU A 619 2.71 -39.17 4.15
N ASP A 620 3.32 -40.12 3.43
CA ASP A 620 4.77 -40.36 3.56
C ASP A 620 5.72 -39.79 2.48
N GLU A 621 6.73 -39.10 3.02
CA GLU A 621 8.15 -38.94 2.64
C GLU A 621 8.57 -38.41 1.25
N GLU A 622 7.76 -38.51 0.19
CA GLU A 622 8.20 -38.19 -1.17
C GLU A 622 8.13 -36.71 -1.55
N SER A 623 7.36 -35.91 -0.82
CA SER A 623 7.50 -34.45 -0.81
C SER A 623 8.92 -34.01 -0.44
N LYS A 624 9.67 -34.84 0.31
CA LYS A 624 11.11 -34.62 0.59
C LYS A 624 12.03 -34.97 -0.59
N LYS A 625 11.60 -35.72 -1.61
CA LYS A 625 12.46 -36.09 -2.76
C LYS A 625 12.57 -35.02 -3.85
N LEU A 626 11.66 -34.04 -3.91
CA LEU A 626 11.84 -32.89 -4.81
C LEU A 626 13.06 -32.02 -4.46
N PHE A 627 13.60 -32.17 -3.26
CA PHE A 627 14.89 -31.59 -2.88
C PHE A 627 16.07 -32.10 -3.75
N VAL A 628 15.87 -33.14 -4.58
CA VAL A 628 16.89 -33.70 -5.50
C VAL A 628 17.14 -32.84 -6.75
N ASP A 629 16.28 -31.85 -7.08
CA ASP A 629 16.54 -30.98 -8.23
C ASP A 629 17.43 -29.77 -7.93
N ARG A 630 17.58 -29.33 -6.66
CA ARG A 630 18.49 -28.22 -6.34
C ARG A 630 19.93 -28.58 -6.67
N ASP A 631 20.38 -29.76 -6.26
CA ASP A 631 21.71 -30.28 -6.61
C ASP A 631 21.91 -30.32 -8.13
N ARG A 632 20.90 -30.76 -8.89
CA ARG A 632 20.97 -30.78 -10.36
C ARG A 632 21.01 -29.38 -10.96
N ILE A 633 20.24 -28.43 -10.44
CA ILE A 633 20.25 -27.03 -10.89
C ILE A 633 21.61 -26.40 -10.60
N ILE A 634 22.18 -26.63 -9.41
CA ILE A 634 23.51 -26.14 -9.03
C ILE A 634 24.57 -26.74 -9.95
N ASN A 635 24.56 -28.06 -10.13
CA ASN A 635 25.50 -28.76 -11.01
C ASN A 635 25.37 -28.28 -12.47
N ALA A 636 24.15 -28.12 -12.98
CA ALA A 636 23.89 -27.60 -14.32
C ALA A 636 24.40 -26.15 -14.47
N ALA A 637 24.21 -25.29 -13.47
CA ALA A 637 24.73 -23.93 -13.47
C ALA A 637 26.27 -23.93 -13.49
N ILE A 638 26.91 -24.76 -12.66
CA ILE A 638 28.37 -24.95 -12.63
C ILE A 638 28.87 -25.36 -14.02
N CYS A 639 28.34 -26.45 -14.59
CA CYS A 639 28.76 -26.95 -15.89
C CYS A 639 28.54 -25.93 -17.00
N ARG A 640 27.41 -25.21 -16.99
CA ARG A 640 27.08 -24.18 -17.99
C ARG A 640 28.05 -22.99 -17.94
N ILE A 641 28.34 -22.47 -16.75
CA ILE A 641 29.29 -21.36 -16.57
C ILE A 641 30.70 -21.80 -16.99
N MET A 642 31.14 -22.97 -16.51
CA MET A 642 32.46 -23.51 -16.86
C MET A 642 32.61 -23.79 -18.35
N LYS A 643 31.56 -24.30 -19.01
CA LYS A 643 31.57 -24.51 -20.46
C LYS A 643 31.77 -23.21 -21.25
N HIS A 644 31.21 -22.10 -20.77
CA HIS A 644 31.34 -20.80 -21.41
C HIS A 644 32.72 -20.19 -21.21
N GLU A 645 33.22 -20.23 -19.97
CA GLU A 645 34.44 -19.51 -19.56
C GLU A 645 35.70 -20.34 -19.76
N LYS A 646 35.56 -21.67 -19.87
CA LYS A 646 36.60 -22.70 -20.06
C LYS A 646 37.63 -22.81 -18.92
N THR A 647 37.98 -21.72 -18.25
CA THR A 647 38.89 -21.68 -17.11
C THR A 647 38.47 -20.57 -16.15
N MET A 648 38.40 -20.85 -14.84
CA MET A 648 37.95 -19.88 -13.84
C MET A 648 38.50 -20.20 -12.45
N PHE A 649 38.64 -19.21 -11.57
CA PHE A 649 38.91 -19.45 -10.16
C PHE A 649 37.67 -19.95 -9.43
N GLU A 650 37.83 -20.86 -8.48
CA GLU A 650 36.70 -21.43 -7.72
C GLU A 650 35.87 -20.34 -7.01
N LYS A 651 36.52 -19.28 -6.51
CA LYS A 651 35.84 -18.13 -5.89
C LYS A 651 34.94 -17.37 -6.87
N ASP A 652 35.40 -17.19 -8.11
CA ASP A 652 34.65 -16.48 -9.13
C ASP A 652 33.46 -17.31 -9.63
N LEU A 653 33.66 -18.63 -9.74
CA LEU A 653 32.60 -19.58 -10.06
C LEU A 653 31.51 -19.57 -8.98
N TRP A 654 31.91 -19.64 -7.70
CA TRP A 654 30.98 -19.51 -6.57
C TRP A 654 30.15 -18.23 -6.67
N ASN A 655 30.80 -17.08 -6.86
CA ASN A 655 30.10 -15.78 -6.92
C ASN A 655 29.08 -15.76 -8.07
N ARG A 656 29.42 -16.28 -9.25
CA ARG A 656 28.50 -16.34 -10.38
C ARG A 656 27.32 -17.28 -10.14
N VAL A 657 27.58 -18.49 -9.64
CA VAL A 657 26.52 -19.45 -9.31
C VAL A 657 25.61 -18.90 -8.21
N TYR A 658 26.18 -18.24 -7.21
CA TYR A 658 25.43 -17.58 -6.14
C TYR A 658 24.54 -16.47 -6.69
N ILE A 659 25.06 -15.56 -7.52
CA ILE A 659 24.26 -14.49 -8.13
C ILE A 659 23.10 -15.06 -8.96
N GLU A 660 23.36 -16.11 -9.74
CA GLU A 660 22.35 -16.72 -10.61
C GLU A 660 21.24 -17.44 -9.82
N LEU A 661 21.60 -18.16 -8.75
CA LEU A 661 20.67 -19.06 -8.06
C LEU A 661 20.07 -18.48 -6.78
N SER A 662 20.72 -17.50 -6.14
CA SER A 662 20.23 -16.86 -4.89
C SER A 662 18.84 -16.25 -5.02
N GLN A 663 18.46 -15.83 -6.23
CA GLN A 663 17.11 -15.34 -6.51
C GLN A 663 16.04 -16.45 -6.50
N LYS A 664 16.45 -17.71 -6.70
CA LYS A 664 15.57 -18.89 -6.74
C LYS A 664 15.44 -19.54 -5.37
N PHE A 665 16.56 -19.86 -4.75
CA PHE A 665 16.65 -20.48 -3.43
C PHE A 665 17.96 -20.07 -2.73
N PRO A 666 18.00 -20.10 -1.38
CA PRO A 666 19.23 -19.83 -0.65
C PRO A 666 20.29 -20.90 -0.99
N LEU A 667 21.45 -20.45 -1.49
CA LEU A 667 22.57 -21.32 -1.85
C LEU A 667 23.65 -21.25 -0.76
N THR A 668 24.00 -22.38 -0.17
CA THR A 668 25.12 -22.44 0.77
C THR A 668 26.43 -22.83 0.09
N ARG A 669 27.56 -22.45 0.70
CA ARG A 669 28.89 -22.85 0.19
C ARG A 669 29.11 -24.36 0.26
N SER A 670 28.48 -25.03 1.22
CA SER A 670 28.49 -26.49 1.34
C SER A 670 27.81 -27.14 0.13
N ASP A 671 26.64 -26.65 -0.27
CA ASP A 671 25.90 -27.17 -1.43
C ASP A 671 26.69 -26.99 -2.72
N PHE A 672 27.30 -25.82 -2.90
CA PHE A 672 28.19 -25.57 -4.03
C PHE A 672 29.39 -26.52 -4.05
N SER A 673 30.11 -26.66 -2.93
CA SER A 673 31.29 -27.54 -2.86
C SER A 673 30.94 -28.99 -3.14
N LYS A 674 29.79 -29.48 -2.62
CA LYS A 674 29.25 -30.81 -2.91
C LYS A 674 29.00 -31.02 -4.41
N ASN A 675 28.32 -30.07 -5.06
CA ASN A 675 27.97 -30.17 -6.47
C ASN A 675 29.17 -29.92 -7.41
N LEU A 676 30.13 -29.09 -7.00
CA LEU A 676 31.40 -28.94 -7.70
C LEU A 676 32.21 -30.23 -7.66
N ALA A 677 32.29 -30.89 -6.50
CA ALA A 677 32.95 -32.19 -6.38
C ALA A 677 32.26 -33.25 -7.26
N LEU A 678 30.93 -33.20 -7.36
CA LEU A 678 30.17 -34.05 -8.28
C LEU A 678 30.54 -33.77 -9.74
N ALA A 679 30.53 -32.50 -10.18
CA ALA A 679 30.93 -32.09 -11.53
C ALA A 679 32.35 -32.54 -11.88
N ILE A 680 33.27 -32.46 -10.92
CA ILE A 680 34.65 -32.94 -11.07
C ILE A 680 34.70 -34.46 -11.20
N SER A 681 33.99 -35.19 -10.33
CA SER A 681 33.93 -36.65 -10.37
C SER A 681 33.32 -37.20 -11.66
N GLN A 682 32.40 -36.44 -12.26
CA GLN A 682 31.77 -36.75 -13.54
C GLN A 682 32.64 -36.37 -14.75
N GLY A 683 33.77 -35.69 -14.53
CA GLY A 683 34.71 -35.29 -15.57
C GLY A 683 34.25 -34.10 -16.40
N TYR A 684 33.28 -33.30 -15.94
CA TYR A 684 32.90 -32.05 -16.62
C TYR A 684 33.83 -30.88 -16.30
N VAL A 685 34.49 -30.94 -15.14
CA VAL A 685 35.40 -29.91 -14.63
C VAL A 685 36.63 -30.59 -14.02
N GLU A 686 37.80 -29.97 -14.16
CA GLU A 686 39.04 -30.45 -13.55
C GLU A 686 39.71 -29.34 -12.75
N ARG A 687 40.34 -29.70 -11.63
CA ARG A 687 41.21 -28.80 -10.88
C ARG A 687 42.61 -28.84 -11.48
N LYS A 688 42.99 -27.78 -12.18
CA LYS A 688 44.36 -27.61 -12.72
C LYS A 688 45.35 -27.15 -11.64
N THR A 689 44.87 -26.37 -10.67
CA THR A 689 45.58 -25.98 -9.45
C THR A 689 44.62 -26.08 -8.25
N GLU A 690 45.09 -25.79 -7.04
CA GLU A 690 44.23 -25.75 -5.84
C GLU A 690 43.04 -24.79 -5.96
N VAL A 691 43.15 -23.75 -6.80
CA VAL A 691 42.15 -22.68 -6.92
C VAL A 691 41.60 -22.49 -8.33
N THR A 692 42.24 -23.07 -9.36
CA THR A 692 41.85 -22.89 -10.76
C THR A 692 41.15 -24.13 -11.30
N LEU A 693 39.96 -23.92 -11.86
CA LEU A 693 39.11 -24.92 -12.49
C LEU A 693 39.20 -24.79 -14.01
N VAL A 694 39.13 -25.90 -14.72
CA VAL A 694 39.12 -25.99 -16.19
C VAL A 694 37.95 -26.87 -16.63
N TYR A 695 37.24 -26.47 -17.67
CA TYR A 695 36.17 -27.28 -18.25
C TYR A 695 36.74 -28.36 -19.17
N ILE A 696 36.22 -29.58 -19.05
CA ILE A 696 36.53 -30.70 -19.93
C ILE A 696 35.30 -30.95 -20.83
N GLU A 697 35.52 -31.06 -22.14
CA GLU A 697 34.46 -31.26 -23.14
C GLU A 697 33.84 -32.65 -23.16
#